data_AF-A0A1I7VGW4-F1
#
_entry.id   AF-A0A1I7VGW4-F1
#
_cell.length_a   1.000
_cell.length_b   1.000
_cell.length_c   1.000
_cell.angle_alpha   90.00
_cell.angle_beta   90.00
_cell.angle_gamma   90.00
#
_symmetry.space_group_name_H-M   'P 1'
#
loop_
_entity.id
_entity.type
_entity.pdbx_description
1 polymer ?
#
loop_
_entity_poly.entity_id
_entity_poly.type
_entity_poly.pdbx_seq_one_letter_code
_entity_poly.pdbx_strand_id
1 'polypeptide(L)'
;MGVKDLSKVIGDHSPGSIRLKEFKGYFGRKVAVDASMCLYQFLIAVRQDGSQLQTESGETTSHLLGMFYRTIRMIDNGIKPVYVFDGKPPQMKTSELEKRIERRAEAEKQRSDAVELGDEASVNKFARRLVKVTKEQNEEAKRLVTLMGIPVLDAPCEAEAQCAALARAGKVFATVSEDMDALTFGSPILLRQMIASEAKKLPVKEMNLNQVLKDFGMNMEQFIDLCILLGCDYVSTIRGIGPKKAFELIKKHECIENVLKIIDQTKYAIPKNWQYKEARRLFLEPDVMDCENVELVWKEPDVEGIVQFLCGEKSFNEDRVRGSLTRMQKGRQAAQQIRIDSFFLWLSFSFWLISVSLQRFFVETEPRMVMHFIFILQFLLFLSISFVSCEDFYHLLGISREADNRAIRRAFKKLALVRHPDKNPNDGNAHKEFMKLYRAYEVLMDEELRKKYDRYGEEGLSDNFKENHQYQSWQFYKDNFGIYDEDKEIVTLSRSDFERTVSEMGEIWFINFYSTFCSHCHQLAPTWRKFAQEMENVLRVGAVNCAEDPMLCHSQGVMSYPSLMIYPHRHFFHGQRQLNQIVAFAMKYVTGVVLQLMDSDIEQFKIKKSEKDTRGWLLDFCEHQSSDCLSELNRKKLAANLRGLVNVAKVNCDESVKLCTLFDRKSGVVYFRPTDGRKPNEAQEINSFDFKEIATTVLTYVPDIPYIDKLLEKIVEAQIRDRSFLVRFGTGEADNNAELKKLSAILTTGEIEVYFADCSKAKDICKNLELTSLPKWILFKKQGSYEIYHGKMEIVHDIALFAIESHSSPLVTLTPETYTSAVNSGDEWLIDYYAPWCPPCLRLLKELRRLHNYVESIKIGTIDCDQYGDICRKANTNAYPNIVWHSGGRSSARAGYVDVNTIVEFIEDARDPIVVDLSPSNFDPLVLNGRKGTVWLVDFYAPWCGPCNQLAPEYKKLARNMHMKKFVHFGMVDCDYHRQLCINLGVQSYPTIRFYSSGSYTVDYPTNWWRDHRSMEVWLRNYLPSRVISIENDFFAKVLDDNEPWLVDFFVTWCSHCIEFAPVFERIAEVLEGRVKLAKVDCGLWPNVCRNVGVTAYPTVRFYGGSRGSHIQIATGVRIESQHADTIVRQVEKELIKIDRLFKIEL
;
A
#
# COMPACT_ATOMS: atom_id res chain seq x y z
N MET A 1 0.00 -13.27 -37.56
CA MET A 1 0.02 -14.49 -38.39
C MET A 1 -1.00 -15.43 -37.77
N GLY A 2 -1.32 -16.55 -38.41
CA GLY A 2 -2.25 -17.54 -37.86
C GLY A 2 -3.73 -17.10 -37.79
N VAL A 3 -4.51 -17.82 -36.98
CA VAL A 3 -5.97 -17.65 -36.86
C VAL A 3 -6.32 -16.29 -36.25
N LYS A 4 -7.10 -15.51 -37.00
CA LYS A 4 -7.46 -14.14 -36.64
C LYS A 4 -8.51 -14.09 -35.54
N ASP A 5 -8.38 -13.15 -34.63
CA ASP A 5 -9.37 -12.83 -33.58
C ASP A 5 -9.83 -13.99 -32.67
N LEU A 6 -9.22 -15.18 -32.76
CA LEU A 6 -9.63 -16.35 -31.96
C LEU A 6 -9.49 -16.11 -30.45
N SER A 7 -8.44 -15.39 -30.02
CA SER A 7 -8.29 -15.04 -28.60
C SER A 7 -9.40 -14.13 -28.09
N LYS A 8 -10.05 -13.35 -28.97
CA LYS A 8 -11.20 -12.50 -28.62
C LYS A 8 -12.45 -13.36 -28.48
N VAL A 9 -12.70 -14.25 -29.45
CA VAL A 9 -13.83 -15.18 -29.41
C VAL A 9 -13.78 -16.08 -28.17
N ILE A 10 -12.60 -16.60 -27.80
CA ILE A 10 -12.41 -17.38 -26.57
C ILE A 10 -12.66 -16.51 -25.32
N GLY A 11 -12.21 -15.25 -25.32
CA GLY A 11 -12.48 -14.33 -24.20
C GLY A 11 -13.97 -14.03 -24.01
N ASP A 12 -14.70 -13.86 -25.11
CA ASP A 12 -16.13 -13.52 -25.10
C ASP A 12 -17.02 -14.72 -24.71
N HIS A 13 -16.62 -15.95 -25.08
CA HIS A 13 -17.49 -17.14 -24.96
C HIS A 13 -16.96 -18.24 -24.02
N SER A 14 -15.68 -18.20 -23.63
CA SER A 14 -15.04 -19.19 -22.76
C SER A 14 -13.98 -18.54 -21.84
N PRO A 15 -14.32 -17.49 -21.08
CA PRO A 15 -13.34 -16.79 -20.24
C PRO A 15 -12.71 -17.69 -19.18
N GLY A 16 -13.45 -18.69 -18.67
CA GLY A 16 -12.95 -19.66 -17.68
C GLY A 16 -11.89 -20.64 -18.21
N SER A 17 -11.75 -20.76 -19.53
CA SER A 17 -10.68 -21.54 -20.17
C SER A 17 -9.32 -20.84 -20.16
N ILE A 18 -9.29 -19.53 -19.83
CA ILE A 18 -8.09 -18.71 -19.77
C ILE A 18 -7.68 -18.55 -18.31
N ARG A 19 -6.44 -18.92 -17.97
CA ARG A 19 -5.86 -18.70 -16.64
C ARG A 19 -4.62 -17.85 -16.75
N LEU A 20 -4.51 -16.85 -15.89
CA LEU A 20 -3.29 -16.08 -15.73
C LEU A 20 -2.48 -16.71 -14.59
N LYS A 21 -1.29 -17.20 -14.91
CA LYS A 21 -0.38 -17.81 -13.92
C LYS A 21 0.98 -17.16 -13.98
N GLU A 22 1.63 -17.09 -12.83
CA GLU A 22 3.02 -16.67 -12.78
C GLU A 22 3.95 -17.71 -13.41
N PHE A 23 5.12 -17.25 -13.84
CA PHE A 23 6.12 -18.07 -14.52
C PHE A 23 6.56 -19.28 -13.67
N LYS A 24 6.65 -19.11 -12.35
CA LYS A 24 6.97 -20.17 -11.38
C LYS A 24 5.89 -21.26 -11.27
N GLY A 25 4.65 -20.97 -11.63
CA GLY A 25 3.54 -21.94 -11.60
C GLY A 25 3.73 -23.13 -12.57
N TYR A 26 4.74 -23.07 -13.44
CA TYR A 26 5.11 -24.13 -14.37
C TYR A 26 6.37 -24.89 -13.94
N PHE A 27 6.85 -24.72 -12.71
CA PHE A 27 8.00 -25.46 -12.17
C PHE A 27 7.84 -26.97 -12.40
N GLY A 28 8.89 -27.59 -12.94
CA GLY A 28 8.94 -29.02 -13.28
C GLY A 28 8.18 -29.41 -14.54
N ARG A 29 7.46 -28.50 -15.21
CA ARG A 29 6.74 -28.81 -16.46
C ARG A 29 7.70 -28.87 -17.65
N LYS A 30 7.47 -29.85 -18.53
CA LYS A 30 8.07 -29.92 -19.86
C LYS A 30 7.20 -29.13 -20.83
N VAL A 31 7.75 -28.23 -21.64
CA VAL A 31 6.97 -27.41 -22.58
C VAL A 31 7.60 -27.40 -23.96
N ALA A 32 6.78 -27.53 -25.02
CA ALA A 32 7.27 -27.45 -26.40
C ALA A 32 7.13 -26.02 -26.92
N VAL A 33 8.24 -25.44 -27.37
CA VAL A 33 8.37 -24.05 -27.78
C VAL A 33 8.46 -23.97 -29.29
N ASP A 34 7.55 -23.21 -29.90
CA ASP A 34 7.67 -22.82 -31.31
C ASP A 34 8.87 -21.87 -31.48
N ALA A 35 9.96 -22.38 -32.07
CA ALA A 35 11.19 -21.64 -32.26
C ALA A 35 11.04 -20.55 -33.33
N SER A 36 10.25 -20.79 -34.37
CA SER A 36 10.06 -19.84 -35.47
C SER A 36 9.43 -18.55 -34.96
N MET A 37 8.39 -18.65 -34.15
CA MET A 37 7.75 -17.49 -33.53
C MET A 37 8.71 -16.72 -32.61
N CYS A 38 9.54 -17.43 -31.85
CA CYS A 38 10.57 -16.82 -30.99
C CYS A 38 11.55 -15.96 -31.81
N LEU A 39 12.06 -16.50 -32.92
CA LEU A 39 13.06 -15.83 -33.75
C LEU A 39 12.50 -14.54 -34.38
N TYR A 40 11.27 -14.57 -34.89
CA TYR A 40 10.62 -13.35 -35.39
C TYR A 40 10.47 -12.28 -34.31
N GLN A 41 10.06 -12.65 -33.09
CA GLN A 41 9.93 -11.70 -31.99
C GLN A 41 11.25 -11.05 -31.59
N PHE A 42 12.35 -11.81 -31.59
CA PHE A 42 13.66 -11.29 -31.23
C PHE A 42 14.26 -10.38 -32.31
N LEU A 43 14.04 -10.68 -33.58
CA LEU A 43 14.51 -9.85 -34.68
C LEU A 43 13.66 -8.57 -34.85
N ILE A 44 12.38 -8.58 -34.47
CA ILE A 44 11.50 -7.38 -34.49
C ILE A 44 11.81 -6.42 -33.32
N ALA A 45 12.49 -6.88 -32.27
CA ALA A 45 12.85 -6.06 -31.11
C ALA A 45 13.97 -5.05 -31.45
N VAL A 46 13.59 -3.94 -32.08
CA VAL A 46 14.46 -2.81 -32.43
C VAL A 46 14.69 -1.90 -31.21
N ARG A 47 15.92 -1.42 -31.01
CA ARG A 47 16.29 -0.47 -29.95
C ARG A 47 15.66 0.91 -30.18
N GLN A 48 15.71 1.80 -29.18
CA GLN A 48 15.09 3.14 -29.25
C GLN A 48 15.66 4.04 -30.36
N ASP A 49 16.89 3.76 -30.80
CA ASP A 49 17.64 4.41 -31.88
C ASP A 49 17.39 3.78 -33.26
N GLY A 50 16.48 2.81 -33.38
CA GLY A 50 16.18 2.16 -34.66
C GLY A 50 17.15 1.05 -35.08
N SER A 51 18.20 0.78 -34.29
CA SER A 51 19.23 -0.23 -34.59
C SER A 51 18.90 -1.62 -34.03
N GLN A 52 19.39 -2.68 -34.70
CA GLN A 52 19.40 -4.05 -34.18
C GLN A 52 20.75 -4.34 -33.51
N LEU A 53 20.79 -5.30 -32.58
CA LEU A 53 22.08 -5.79 -32.06
C LEU A 53 22.85 -6.46 -33.19
N GLN A 54 24.06 -5.95 -33.47
CA GLN A 54 24.95 -6.46 -34.50
C GLN A 54 26.37 -6.67 -33.95
N THR A 55 27.13 -7.54 -34.60
CA THR A 55 28.59 -7.66 -34.45
C THR A 55 29.31 -6.47 -35.07
N GLU A 56 30.63 -6.35 -34.84
CA GLU A 56 31.47 -5.35 -35.52
C GLU A 56 31.50 -5.52 -37.05
N SER A 57 31.22 -6.74 -37.54
CA SER A 57 31.06 -7.05 -38.96
C SER A 57 29.67 -6.75 -39.52
N GLY A 58 28.75 -6.20 -38.71
CA GLY A 58 27.38 -5.84 -39.09
C GLY A 58 26.38 -7.00 -39.08
N GLU A 59 26.75 -8.16 -38.53
CA GLU A 59 25.90 -9.34 -38.49
C GLU A 59 24.90 -9.27 -37.32
N THR A 60 23.61 -9.54 -37.57
CA THR A 60 22.57 -9.38 -36.53
C THR A 60 22.58 -10.52 -35.52
N THR A 61 22.71 -10.23 -34.22
CA THR A 61 22.83 -11.21 -33.13
C THR A 61 21.63 -11.23 -32.17
N SER A 62 20.57 -10.50 -32.49
CA SER A 62 19.39 -10.33 -31.63
C SER A 62 18.66 -11.65 -31.32
N HIS A 63 18.60 -12.58 -32.28
CA HIS A 63 18.01 -13.91 -32.13
C HIS A 63 18.75 -14.77 -31.10
N LEU A 64 20.08 -14.74 -31.11
CA LEU A 64 20.92 -15.46 -30.15
C LEU A 64 20.77 -14.92 -28.73
N LEU A 65 20.78 -13.59 -28.57
CA LEU A 65 20.55 -12.94 -27.29
C LEU A 65 19.18 -13.34 -26.70
N GLY A 66 18.12 -13.23 -27.50
CA GLY A 66 16.76 -13.58 -27.10
C GLY A 66 16.64 -15.05 -26.69
N MET A 67 17.12 -15.96 -27.54
CA MET A 67 17.09 -17.40 -27.29
C MET A 67 17.88 -17.77 -26.02
N PHE A 68 19.09 -17.23 -25.83
CA PHE A 68 19.93 -17.50 -24.67
C PHE A 68 19.24 -17.12 -23.35
N TYR A 69 18.86 -15.84 -23.20
CA TYR A 69 18.33 -15.36 -21.92
C TYR A 69 16.93 -15.89 -21.60
N ARG A 70 16.07 -16.13 -22.61
CA ARG A 70 14.73 -16.69 -22.39
C ARG A 70 14.79 -18.17 -22.03
N THR A 71 15.70 -18.92 -22.65
CA THR A 71 15.96 -20.31 -22.29
C THR A 71 16.48 -20.42 -20.86
N ILE A 72 17.46 -19.58 -20.47
CA ILE A 72 17.94 -19.54 -19.08
C ILE A 72 16.82 -19.21 -18.12
N ARG A 73 15.94 -18.23 -18.42
CA ARG A 73 14.81 -17.89 -17.55
C ARG A 73 13.87 -19.08 -17.33
N MET A 74 13.56 -19.85 -18.37
CA MET A 74 12.75 -21.07 -18.25
C MET A 74 13.42 -22.08 -17.31
N ILE A 75 14.71 -22.33 -17.52
CA ILE A 75 15.48 -23.30 -16.72
C ILE A 75 15.64 -22.85 -15.27
N ASP A 76 15.89 -21.57 -15.03
CA ASP A 76 16.05 -20.96 -13.70
C ASP A 76 14.77 -21.06 -12.86
N ASN A 77 13.61 -21.13 -13.53
CA ASN A 77 12.31 -21.37 -12.90
C ASN A 77 11.89 -22.86 -12.93
N GLY A 78 12.83 -23.76 -13.19
CA GLY A 78 12.60 -25.22 -13.20
C GLY A 78 11.74 -25.74 -14.34
N ILE A 79 11.52 -24.96 -15.40
CA ILE A 79 10.80 -25.38 -16.61
C ILE A 79 11.77 -26.09 -17.56
N LYS A 80 11.32 -27.16 -18.21
CA LYS A 80 12.11 -27.95 -19.17
C LYS A 80 11.63 -27.68 -20.59
N PRO A 81 12.22 -26.72 -21.33
CA PRO A 81 11.81 -26.43 -22.70
C PRO A 81 12.30 -27.52 -23.68
N VAL A 82 11.56 -27.75 -24.76
CA VAL A 82 12.02 -28.37 -26.00
C VAL A 82 11.72 -27.41 -27.14
N TYR A 83 12.69 -27.14 -28.02
CA TYR A 83 12.49 -26.23 -29.13
C TYR A 83 12.15 -27.00 -30.40
N VAL A 84 11.11 -26.56 -31.11
CA VAL A 84 10.67 -27.13 -32.38
C VAL A 84 10.80 -26.09 -33.48
N PHE A 85 11.50 -26.42 -34.55
CA PHE A 85 11.74 -25.55 -35.70
C PHE A 85 10.87 -25.96 -36.88
N ASP A 86 10.47 -24.98 -37.70
CA ASP A 86 9.69 -25.24 -38.91
C ASP A 86 10.48 -26.04 -39.95
N GLY A 87 9.76 -26.94 -40.62
CA GLY A 87 10.22 -27.64 -41.80
C GLY A 87 9.82 -26.93 -43.09
N LYS A 88 9.51 -27.72 -44.12
CA LYS A 88 9.07 -27.17 -45.40
C LYS A 88 7.61 -26.72 -45.28
N PRO A 89 7.27 -25.47 -45.62
CA PRO A 89 5.87 -25.01 -45.53
C PRO A 89 4.96 -25.82 -46.46
N PRO A 90 3.69 -26.02 -46.09
CA PRO A 90 2.75 -26.80 -46.89
C PRO A 90 2.40 -26.05 -48.17
N GLN A 91 2.09 -26.77 -49.26
CA GLN A 91 1.81 -26.15 -50.56
C GLN A 91 0.70 -25.09 -50.50
N MET A 92 -0.31 -25.26 -49.65
CA MET A 92 -1.40 -24.30 -49.50
C MET A 92 -0.99 -22.94 -48.90
N LYS A 93 0.15 -22.88 -48.19
CA LYS A 93 0.68 -21.63 -47.62
C LYS A 93 1.33 -20.73 -48.67
N THR A 94 1.55 -21.22 -49.90
CA THR A 94 2.23 -20.49 -50.99
C THR A 94 1.59 -19.13 -51.28
N SER A 95 0.25 -19.06 -51.34
CA SER A 95 -0.45 -17.80 -51.65
C SER A 95 -0.31 -16.73 -50.55
N GLU A 96 -0.21 -17.13 -49.28
CA GLU A 96 0.06 -16.21 -48.17
C GLU A 96 1.53 -15.80 -48.14
N LEU A 97 2.45 -16.69 -48.51
CA LEU A 97 3.87 -16.36 -48.66
C LEU A 97 4.10 -15.34 -49.79
N GLU A 98 3.42 -15.48 -50.92
CA GLU A 98 3.46 -14.50 -52.03
C GLU A 98 2.94 -13.13 -51.58
N LYS A 99 1.79 -13.06 -50.90
CA LYS A 99 1.27 -11.80 -50.32
C LYS A 99 2.24 -11.17 -49.32
N ARG A 100 2.98 -11.97 -48.55
CA ARG A 100 4.01 -11.47 -47.63
C ARG A 100 5.22 -10.92 -48.39
N ILE A 101 5.58 -11.51 -49.53
CA ILE A 101 6.63 -10.99 -50.42
C ILE A 101 6.19 -9.65 -51.02
N GLU A 102 4.98 -9.55 -51.55
CA GLU A 102 4.43 -8.30 -52.10
C GLU A 102 4.35 -7.19 -51.05
N ARG A 103 3.80 -7.49 -49.86
CA ARG A 103 3.72 -6.53 -48.75
C ARG A 103 5.10 -6.06 -48.28
N ARG A 104 6.12 -6.91 -48.37
CA ARG A 104 7.51 -6.53 -48.05
C ARG A 104 8.11 -5.66 -49.14
N ALA A 105 7.89 -5.97 -50.41
CA ALA A 105 8.33 -5.11 -51.52
C ALA A 105 7.71 -3.71 -51.42
N GLU A 106 6.42 -3.63 -51.11
CA GLU A 106 5.73 -2.36 -50.86
C GLU A 106 6.26 -1.64 -49.60
N ALA A 107 6.52 -2.38 -48.51
CA ALA A 107 7.09 -1.80 -47.30
C ALA A 107 8.54 -1.31 -47.49
N GLU A 108 9.32 -1.94 -48.37
CA GLU A 108 10.68 -1.50 -48.71
C GLU A 108 10.61 -0.17 -49.47
N LYS A 109 9.72 -0.08 -50.45
CA LYS A 109 9.48 1.17 -51.19
C LYS A 109 9.04 2.30 -50.26
N GLN A 110 8.06 2.03 -49.39
CA GLN A 110 7.57 3.00 -48.41
C GLN A 110 8.64 3.39 -47.38
N ARG A 111 9.60 2.49 -47.07
CA ARG A 111 10.75 2.82 -46.23
C ARG A 111 11.71 3.75 -46.94
N SER A 112 12.05 3.47 -48.20
CA SER A 112 12.90 4.36 -49.01
C SER A 112 12.28 5.75 -49.13
N ASP A 113 10.99 5.85 -49.44
CA ASP A 113 10.27 7.13 -49.51
C ASP A 113 10.31 7.86 -48.14
N ALA A 114 10.15 7.14 -47.03
CA ALA A 114 10.23 7.71 -45.68
C ALA A 114 11.64 8.18 -45.28
N VAL A 115 12.70 7.51 -45.77
CA VAL A 115 14.09 7.94 -45.58
C VAL A 115 14.36 9.24 -46.34
N GLU A 116 13.87 9.37 -47.58
CA GLU A 116 14.00 10.60 -48.38
C GLU A 116 13.25 11.79 -47.75
N LEU A 117 12.11 11.53 -47.11
CA LEU A 117 11.29 12.54 -46.43
C LEU A 117 11.76 12.88 -45.00
N GLY A 118 12.76 12.18 -44.45
CA GLY A 118 13.25 12.39 -43.08
C GLY A 118 12.25 11.99 -41.98
N ASP A 119 11.26 11.15 -42.28
CA ASP A 119 10.26 10.67 -41.30
C ASP A 119 10.79 9.44 -40.55
N GLU A 120 11.58 9.66 -39.51
CA GLU A 120 12.18 8.61 -38.68
C GLU A 120 11.14 7.64 -38.06
N ALA A 121 9.93 8.11 -37.78
CA ALA A 121 8.87 7.27 -37.21
C ALA A 121 8.35 6.27 -38.25
N SER A 122 8.16 6.72 -39.49
CA SER A 122 7.78 5.85 -40.61
C SER A 122 8.92 4.91 -41.03
N VAL A 123 10.17 5.39 -41.05
CA VAL A 123 11.35 4.55 -41.31
C VAL A 123 11.41 3.36 -40.34
N ASN A 124 11.28 3.62 -39.04
CA ASN A 124 11.26 2.58 -38.01
C ASN A 124 10.06 1.63 -38.14
N LYS A 125 8.88 2.15 -38.51
CA LYS A 125 7.66 1.36 -38.72
C LYS A 125 7.80 0.38 -39.90
N PHE A 126 8.39 0.82 -41.02
CA PHE A 126 8.59 -0.03 -42.19
C PHE A 126 9.77 -0.98 -42.04
N ALA A 127 10.85 -0.56 -41.35
CA ALA A 127 11.98 -1.43 -41.00
C ALA A 127 11.54 -2.70 -40.24
N ARG A 128 10.62 -2.57 -39.29
CA ARG A 128 10.05 -3.73 -38.55
C ARG A 128 9.27 -4.71 -39.44
N ARG A 129 8.69 -4.25 -40.55
CA ARG A 129 7.91 -5.07 -41.50
C ARG A 129 8.79 -5.87 -42.48
N LEU A 130 10.05 -5.45 -42.63
CA LEU A 130 11.02 -6.07 -43.55
C LEU A 130 11.80 -7.23 -42.93
N VAL A 131 11.70 -7.40 -41.61
CA VAL A 131 12.38 -8.47 -40.86
C VAL A 131 12.01 -9.85 -41.41
N LYS A 132 13.05 -10.66 -41.69
CA LYS A 132 12.97 -12.05 -42.14
C LYS A 132 14.03 -12.86 -41.41
N VAL A 133 13.64 -14.04 -40.92
CA VAL A 133 14.59 -15.02 -40.35
C VAL A 133 15.33 -15.69 -41.51
N THR A 134 16.66 -15.69 -41.46
CA THR A 134 17.50 -16.37 -42.47
C THR A 134 17.72 -17.84 -42.10
N LYS A 135 18.14 -18.66 -43.07
CA LYS A 135 18.48 -20.07 -42.82
C LYS A 135 19.65 -20.18 -41.84
N GLU A 136 20.63 -19.29 -41.96
CA GLU A 136 21.78 -19.20 -41.06
C GLU A 136 21.35 -18.91 -39.62
N GLN A 137 20.47 -17.93 -39.40
CA GLN A 137 19.96 -17.61 -38.06
C GLN A 137 19.20 -18.78 -37.40
N ASN A 138 18.50 -19.60 -38.19
CA ASN A 138 17.88 -20.83 -37.69
C ASN A 138 18.93 -21.84 -37.23
N GLU A 139 19.95 -22.11 -38.04
CA GLU A 139 21.02 -23.05 -37.70
C GLU A 139 21.85 -22.58 -36.49
N GLU A 140 22.09 -21.28 -36.36
CA GLU A 140 22.76 -20.70 -35.20
C GLU A 140 21.94 -20.83 -33.91
N ALA A 141 20.62 -20.61 -34.00
CA ALA A 141 19.72 -20.80 -32.86
C ALA A 141 19.64 -22.27 -32.44
N LYS A 142 19.60 -23.20 -33.40
CA LYS A 142 19.68 -24.65 -33.14
C LYS A 142 21.00 -25.02 -32.46
N ARG A 143 22.13 -24.51 -32.97
CA ARG A 143 23.45 -24.73 -32.40
C ARG A 143 23.51 -24.25 -30.96
N LEU A 144 23.05 -23.03 -30.68
CA LEU A 144 23.01 -22.47 -29.33
C LEU A 144 22.19 -23.32 -28.36
N VAL A 145 20.94 -23.64 -28.72
CA VAL A 145 20.03 -24.41 -27.85
C VAL A 145 20.57 -25.83 -27.59
N THR A 146 21.20 -26.43 -28.60
CA THR A 146 21.88 -27.74 -28.47
C THR A 146 23.06 -27.67 -27.51
N LEU A 147 23.91 -26.64 -27.62
CA LEU A 147 25.03 -26.41 -26.70
C LEU A 147 24.53 -26.15 -25.27
N MET A 148 23.36 -25.52 -25.10
CA MET A 148 22.68 -25.35 -23.82
C MET A 148 22.10 -26.66 -23.25
N GLY A 149 22.23 -27.79 -23.94
CA GLY A 149 21.77 -29.10 -23.49
C GLY A 149 20.25 -29.27 -23.54
N ILE A 150 19.58 -28.51 -24.42
CA ILE A 150 18.13 -28.52 -24.60
C ILE A 150 17.77 -29.29 -25.88
N PRO A 151 16.77 -30.19 -25.86
CA PRO A 151 16.37 -30.94 -27.03
C PRO A 151 15.79 -30.02 -28.11
N VAL A 152 16.20 -30.30 -29.35
CA VAL A 152 15.78 -29.61 -30.57
C VAL A 152 15.13 -30.62 -31.50
N LEU A 153 14.00 -30.25 -32.11
CA LEU A 153 13.27 -31.04 -33.08
C LEU A 153 13.01 -30.23 -34.35
N ASP A 154 13.14 -30.88 -35.50
CA ASP A 154 12.73 -30.34 -36.79
C ASP A 154 11.37 -30.91 -37.15
N ALA A 155 10.36 -30.05 -37.25
CA ALA A 155 9.04 -30.48 -37.72
C ALA A 155 9.12 -30.84 -39.22
N PRO A 156 8.36 -31.85 -39.70
CA PRO A 156 8.28 -32.13 -41.13
C PRO A 156 7.73 -30.94 -41.91
N CYS A 157 6.75 -30.26 -41.31
CA CYS A 157 6.07 -29.11 -41.88
C CYS A 157 6.09 -27.88 -40.95
N GLU A 158 5.21 -27.80 -39.95
CA GLU A 158 5.06 -26.63 -39.08
C GLU A 158 5.34 -26.96 -37.62
N ALA A 159 6.10 -26.09 -36.95
CA ALA A 159 6.53 -26.24 -35.57
C ALA A 159 5.35 -26.29 -34.60
N GLU A 160 4.33 -25.44 -34.77
CA GLU A 160 3.15 -25.42 -33.90
C GLU A 160 2.34 -26.73 -33.96
N ALA A 161 2.24 -27.32 -35.15
CA ALA A 161 1.57 -28.61 -35.34
C ALA A 161 2.32 -29.73 -34.60
N GLN A 162 3.64 -29.77 -34.73
CA GLN A 162 4.48 -30.73 -34.02
C GLN A 162 4.47 -30.51 -32.49
N CYS A 163 4.48 -29.25 -32.04
CA CYS A 163 4.33 -28.90 -30.62
C CYS A 163 2.98 -29.36 -30.06
N ALA A 164 1.90 -29.19 -30.80
CA ALA A 164 0.56 -29.64 -30.43
C ALA A 164 0.50 -31.18 -30.36
N ALA A 165 1.14 -31.87 -31.32
CA ALA A 165 1.23 -33.33 -31.33
C ALA A 165 1.99 -33.88 -30.11
N LEU A 166 3.12 -33.26 -29.73
CA LEU A 166 3.88 -33.63 -28.52
C LEU A 166 3.06 -33.42 -27.24
N ALA A 167 2.25 -32.36 -27.18
CA ALA A 167 1.38 -32.07 -26.04
C ALA A 167 0.22 -33.07 -25.94
N ARG A 168 -0.41 -33.43 -27.07
CA ARG A 168 -1.44 -34.49 -27.12
C ARG A 168 -0.90 -35.86 -26.72
N ALA A 169 0.31 -36.19 -27.14
CA ALA A 169 0.99 -37.43 -26.80
C ALA A 169 1.50 -37.47 -25.34
N GLY A 170 1.31 -36.40 -24.56
CA GLY A 170 1.75 -36.32 -23.16
C GLY A 170 3.27 -36.25 -22.98
N LYS A 171 4.05 -36.08 -24.06
CA LYS A 171 5.52 -35.91 -23.99
C LYS A 171 5.91 -34.57 -23.37
N VAL A 172 5.06 -33.56 -23.57
CA VAL A 172 5.13 -32.23 -22.92
C VAL A 172 3.78 -31.85 -22.32
N PHE A 173 3.79 -30.95 -21.35
CA PHE A 173 2.59 -30.44 -20.68
C PHE A 173 1.78 -29.47 -21.56
N ALA A 174 2.46 -28.61 -22.33
CA ALA A 174 1.83 -27.55 -23.10
C ALA A 174 2.68 -27.10 -24.29
N THR A 175 2.02 -26.47 -25.25
CA THR A 175 2.65 -25.73 -26.36
C THR A 175 2.86 -24.28 -25.94
N VAL A 176 4.03 -23.72 -26.27
CA VAL A 176 4.37 -22.32 -26.06
C VAL A 176 4.46 -21.64 -27.43
N SER A 177 3.48 -20.80 -27.73
CA SER A 177 3.41 -19.99 -28.96
C SER A 177 2.62 -18.71 -28.68
N GLU A 178 2.85 -17.66 -29.46
CA GLU A 178 1.97 -16.48 -29.47
C GLU A 178 0.86 -16.55 -30.51
N ASP A 179 1.04 -17.40 -31.52
CA ASP A 179 0.01 -17.67 -32.50
C ASP A 179 -1.00 -18.67 -31.92
N MET A 180 -2.22 -18.60 -32.43
CA MET A 180 -3.35 -19.36 -31.90
C MET A 180 -3.54 -20.69 -32.65
N ASP A 181 -2.70 -20.96 -33.66
CA ASP A 181 -2.81 -22.12 -34.54
C ASP A 181 -2.57 -23.41 -33.75
N ALA A 182 -1.74 -23.37 -32.71
CA ALA A 182 -1.54 -24.48 -31.78
C ALA A 182 -2.85 -25.03 -31.20
N LEU A 183 -3.85 -24.18 -30.88
CA LEU A 183 -5.17 -24.65 -30.42
C LEU A 183 -5.95 -25.31 -31.57
N THR A 184 -5.85 -24.77 -32.79
CA THR A 184 -6.51 -25.29 -33.99
C THR A 184 -5.93 -26.64 -34.42
N PHE A 185 -4.63 -26.85 -34.21
CA PHE A 185 -3.97 -28.15 -34.34
C PHE A 185 -4.28 -29.11 -33.20
N GLY A 186 -5.04 -28.70 -32.18
CA GLY A 186 -5.48 -29.58 -31.09
C GLY A 186 -4.52 -29.65 -29.90
N SER A 187 -3.75 -28.59 -29.61
CA SER A 187 -2.94 -28.54 -28.40
C SER A 187 -3.84 -28.47 -27.15
N PRO A 188 -3.72 -29.38 -26.17
CA PRO A 188 -4.58 -29.38 -24.98
C PRO A 188 -4.41 -28.11 -24.13
N ILE A 189 -3.18 -27.58 -24.07
CA ILE A 189 -2.82 -26.38 -23.31
C ILE A 189 -1.90 -25.52 -24.16
N LEU A 190 -2.30 -24.28 -24.43
CA LEU A 190 -1.48 -23.25 -25.06
C LEU A 190 -1.03 -22.24 -24.00
N LEU A 191 0.28 -22.00 -23.92
CA LEU A 191 0.90 -20.99 -23.05
C LEU A 191 1.37 -19.82 -23.89
N ARG A 192 0.71 -18.68 -23.71
CA ARG A 192 1.12 -17.41 -24.32
C ARG A 192 1.85 -16.54 -23.30
N GLN A 193 2.64 -15.61 -23.78
CA GLN A 193 3.45 -14.63 -23.05
C GLN A 193 4.61 -15.24 -22.23
N MET A 194 4.90 -16.53 -22.42
CA MET A 194 6.02 -17.20 -21.75
C MET A 194 7.39 -16.76 -22.32
N ILE A 195 7.46 -16.39 -23.61
CA ILE A 195 8.72 -15.90 -24.23
C ILE A 195 8.82 -14.35 -24.16
N ALA A 196 7.81 -13.69 -23.60
CA ALA A 196 7.76 -12.23 -23.49
C ALA A 196 8.85 -11.66 -22.57
N SER A 197 9.15 -10.37 -22.74
CA SER A 197 10.19 -9.70 -21.94
C SER A 197 9.86 -9.62 -20.47
N GLU A 198 10.81 -10.05 -19.64
CA GLU A 198 10.72 -9.98 -18.17
C GLU A 198 10.47 -8.55 -17.67
N ALA A 199 11.05 -7.55 -18.32
CA ALA A 199 10.82 -6.13 -18.02
C ALA A 199 9.34 -5.72 -18.11
N LYS A 200 8.52 -6.42 -18.91
CA LYS A 200 7.09 -6.13 -19.07
C LYS A 200 6.23 -6.71 -17.94
N LYS A 201 6.77 -7.60 -17.09
CA LYS A 201 6.08 -8.22 -15.94
C LYS A 201 4.70 -8.81 -16.28
N LEU A 202 4.55 -9.37 -17.48
CA LEU A 202 3.28 -9.96 -17.92
C LEU A 202 3.13 -11.39 -17.36
N PRO A 203 1.94 -11.77 -16.86
CA PRO A 203 1.66 -13.15 -16.47
C PRO A 203 1.59 -14.07 -17.70
N VAL A 204 1.82 -15.36 -17.50
CA VAL A 204 1.63 -16.36 -18.57
C VAL A 204 0.14 -16.62 -18.73
N LYS A 205 -0.36 -16.50 -19.96
CA LYS A 205 -1.75 -16.76 -20.31
C LYS A 205 -1.90 -18.21 -20.78
N GLU A 206 -2.41 -19.06 -19.88
CA GLU A 206 -2.73 -20.47 -20.12
C GLU A 206 -4.13 -20.58 -20.73
N MET A 207 -4.26 -21.30 -21.84
CA MET A 207 -5.55 -21.59 -22.48
C MET A 207 -5.76 -23.09 -22.56
N ASN A 208 -6.88 -23.58 -22.05
CA ASN A 208 -7.24 -25.00 -22.05
C ASN A 208 -8.24 -25.32 -23.17
N LEU A 209 -7.83 -26.09 -24.18
CA LEU A 209 -8.66 -26.40 -25.35
C LEU A 209 -9.92 -27.20 -24.98
N ASN A 210 -9.81 -28.17 -24.07
CA ASN A 210 -10.96 -28.99 -23.67
C ASN A 210 -12.05 -28.13 -23.01
N GLN A 211 -11.66 -27.15 -22.22
CA GLN A 211 -12.59 -26.20 -21.63
C GLN A 211 -13.19 -25.28 -22.71
N VAL A 212 -12.39 -24.82 -23.68
CA VAL A 212 -12.89 -24.04 -24.84
C VAL A 212 -13.97 -24.81 -25.61
N LEU A 213 -13.69 -26.06 -25.99
CA LEU A 213 -14.64 -26.91 -26.73
C LEU A 213 -15.93 -27.12 -25.94
N LYS A 214 -15.81 -27.37 -24.62
CA LYS A 214 -16.94 -27.55 -23.72
C LYS A 214 -17.80 -26.29 -23.60
N ASP A 215 -17.19 -25.13 -23.37
CA ASP A 215 -17.92 -23.87 -23.18
C ASP A 215 -18.54 -23.38 -24.50
N PHE A 216 -17.88 -23.66 -25.63
CA PHE A 216 -18.43 -23.36 -26.95
C PHE A 216 -19.59 -24.30 -27.33
N GLY A 217 -19.61 -25.51 -26.74
CA GLY A 217 -20.52 -26.58 -27.13
C GLY A 217 -20.19 -27.12 -28.51
N MET A 218 -18.91 -27.20 -28.87
CA MET A 218 -18.41 -27.59 -30.18
C MET A 218 -17.46 -28.78 -30.08
N ASN A 219 -17.46 -29.65 -31.08
CA ASN A 219 -16.40 -30.63 -31.26
C ASN A 219 -15.18 -30.01 -31.98
N MET A 220 -14.10 -30.77 -32.10
CA MET A 220 -12.85 -30.27 -32.70
C MET A 220 -13.01 -29.87 -34.18
N GLU A 221 -13.81 -30.60 -34.97
CA GLU A 221 -14.06 -30.27 -36.38
C GLU A 221 -14.82 -28.95 -36.54
N GLN A 222 -15.84 -28.73 -35.70
CA GLN A 222 -16.60 -27.48 -35.66
C GLN A 222 -15.71 -26.31 -35.21
N PHE A 223 -14.82 -26.54 -34.26
CA PHE A 223 -13.85 -25.53 -33.81
C PHE A 223 -12.85 -25.17 -34.92
N ILE A 224 -12.36 -26.14 -35.68
CA ILE A 224 -11.50 -25.90 -36.85
C ILE A 224 -12.25 -25.10 -37.92
N ASP A 225 -13.51 -25.43 -38.18
CA ASP A 225 -14.37 -24.70 -39.10
C ASP A 225 -14.59 -23.24 -38.71
N LEU A 226 -14.78 -22.99 -37.41
CA LEU A 226 -14.80 -21.65 -36.86
C LEU A 226 -13.48 -20.92 -37.12
N CYS A 227 -12.34 -21.56 -36.87
CA CYS A 227 -11.01 -20.98 -37.10
C CYS A 227 -10.77 -20.64 -38.58
N ILE A 228 -11.24 -21.47 -39.51
CA ILE A 228 -11.17 -21.21 -40.94
C ILE A 228 -12.03 -20.00 -41.34
N LEU A 229 -13.25 -19.86 -40.78
CA LEU A 229 -14.13 -18.71 -41.04
C LEU A 229 -13.60 -17.40 -40.47
N LEU A 230 -12.95 -17.44 -39.30
CA LEU A 230 -12.24 -16.30 -38.72
C LEU A 230 -11.05 -15.87 -39.60
N GLY A 231 -10.44 -16.85 -40.26
CA GLY A 231 -9.34 -16.68 -41.20
C GLY A 231 -8.03 -17.23 -40.67
N CYS A 232 -7.37 -18.03 -41.49
CA CYS A 232 -6.08 -18.66 -41.21
C CYS A 232 -5.07 -18.40 -42.34
N ASP A 233 -3.85 -18.92 -42.19
CA ASP A 233 -2.76 -18.73 -43.15
C ASP A 233 -2.88 -19.59 -44.43
N TYR A 234 -3.82 -20.55 -44.48
CA TYR A 234 -3.95 -21.50 -45.61
C TYR A 234 -5.02 -21.12 -46.62
N VAL A 235 -6.10 -20.44 -46.18
CA VAL A 235 -7.22 -20.06 -47.05
C VAL A 235 -7.69 -18.63 -46.78
N SER A 236 -8.21 -17.98 -47.82
CA SER A 236 -8.75 -16.62 -47.71
C SER A 236 -10.03 -16.58 -46.87
N THR A 237 -10.38 -15.40 -46.34
CA THR A 237 -11.59 -15.19 -45.52
C THR A 237 -12.77 -14.76 -46.39
N ILE A 238 -13.99 -15.05 -45.92
CA ILE A 238 -15.21 -14.48 -46.52
C ILE A 238 -15.38 -13.05 -46.01
N ARG A 239 -15.30 -12.08 -46.92
CA ARG A 239 -15.37 -10.66 -46.58
C ARG A 239 -16.74 -10.33 -45.96
N GLY A 240 -16.74 -9.67 -44.81
CA GLY A 240 -17.95 -9.27 -44.08
C GLY A 240 -18.43 -10.26 -43.02
N ILE A 241 -17.82 -11.45 -42.91
CA ILE A 241 -18.04 -12.38 -41.79
C ILE A 241 -16.98 -12.11 -40.73
N GLY A 242 -17.35 -11.39 -39.67
CA GLY A 242 -16.49 -11.10 -38.52
C GLY A 242 -16.64 -12.12 -37.37
N PRO A 243 -15.88 -11.98 -36.27
CA PRO A 243 -15.75 -13.02 -35.24
C PRO A 243 -17.06 -13.45 -34.59
N LYS A 244 -17.89 -12.48 -34.19
CA LYS A 244 -19.23 -12.74 -33.64
C LYS A 244 -20.11 -13.53 -34.61
N LYS A 245 -20.06 -13.18 -35.89
CA LYS A 245 -20.90 -13.80 -36.91
C LYS A 245 -20.42 -15.21 -37.27
N ALA A 246 -19.10 -15.40 -37.37
CA ALA A 246 -18.51 -16.72 -37.60
C ALA A 246 -18.90 -17.70 -36.48
N PHE A 247 -18.82 -17.27 -35.22
CA PHE A 247 -19.23 -18.06 -34.05
C PHE A 247 -20.73 -18.43 -34.10
N GLU A 248 -21.61 -17.45 -34.34
CA GLU A 248 -23.05 -17.69 -34.48
C GLU A 248 -23.39 -18.67 -35.62
N LEU A 249 -22.71 -18.53 -36.77
CA LEU A 249 -22.95 -19.36 -37.95
C LEU A 249 -22.55 -20.81 -37.71
N ILE A 250 -21.37 -21.07 -37.14
CA ILE A 250 -20.94 -22.44 -36.82
C ILE A 250 -21.78 -23.03 -35.69
N LYS A 251 -22.12 -22.24 -34.66
CA LYS A 251 -22.97 -22.72 -33.57
C LYS A 251 -24.38 -23.12 -34.05
N LYS A 252 -24.91 -22.44 -35.07
CA LYS A 252 -26.25 -22.70 -35.63
C LYS A 252 -26.27 -23.76 -36.73
N HIS A 253 -25.22 -23.82 -37.55
CA HIS A 253 -25.20 -24.62 -38.78
C HIS A 253 -24.16 -25.75 -38.76
N GLU A 254 -23.41 -25.87 -37.67
CA GLU A 254 -22.45 -26.92 -37.32
C GLU A 254 -21.19 -26.96 -38.21
N CYS A 255 -21.30 -26.84 -39.54
CA CYS A 255 -20.15 -26.91 -40.44
C CYS A 255 -20.18 -25.84 -41.53
N ILE A 256 -19.02 -25.57 -42.14
CA ILE A 256 -18.87 -24.59 -43.23
C ILE A 256 -19.80 -24.92 -44.41
N GLU A 257 -19.95 -26.20 -44.77
CA GLU A 257 -20.82 -26.66 -45.86
C GLU A 257 -22.26 -26.17 -45.70
N ASN A 258 -22.78 -26.19 -44.48
CA ASN A 258 -24.14 -25.74 -44.19
C ASN A 258 -24.23 -24.21 -44.14
N VAL A 259 -23.20 -23.55 -43.63
CA VAL A 259 -23.10 -22.08 -43.66
C VAL A 259 -23.16 -21.57 -45.10
N LEU A 260 -22.37 -22.16 -46.02
CA LEU A 260 -22.31 -21.75 -47.42
C LEU A 260 -23.64 -21.89 -48.19
N LYS A 261 -24.53 -22.80 -47.75
CA LYS A 261 -25.88 -22.96 -48.33
C LYS A 261 -26.86 -21.87 -47.92
N ILE A 262 -26.65 -21.25 -46.75
CA ILE A 262 -27.64 -20.37 -46.09
C ILE A 262 -27.22 -18.89 -46.15
N ILE A 263 -25.92 -18.60 -46.24
CA ILE A 263 -25.45 -17.22 -46.32
C ILE A 263 -25.89 -16.56 -47.63
N ASP A 264 -26.24 -15.28 -47.53
CA ASP A 264 -26.56 -14.44 -48.69
C ASP A 264 -25.30 -14.22 -49.54
N GLN A 265 -25.20 -14.95 -50.65
CA GLN A 265 -24.06 -14.91 -51.56
C GLN A 265 -23.94 -13.58 -52.32
N THR A 266 -24.97 -12.73 -52.33
CA THR A 266 -24.89 -11.38 -52.88
C THR A 266 -24.18 -10.41 -51.92
N LYS A 267 -24.34 -10.64 -50.61
CA LYS A 267 -23.73 -9.83 -49.55
C LYS A 267 -22.36 -10.37 -49.12
N TYR A 268 -22.19 -11.69 -49.09
CA TYR A 268 -20.97 -12.37 -48.65
C TYR A 268 -20.33 -13.12 -49.83
N ALA A 269 -19.47 -12.41 -50.56
CA ALA A 269 -18.76 -12.98 -51.70
C ALA A 269 -17.80 -14.08 -51.27
N ILE A 270 -18.09 -15.32 -51.68
CA ILE A 270 -17.24 -16.49 -51.41
C ILE A 270 -16.02 -16.42 -52.35
N PRO A 271 -14.78 -16.63 -51.84
CA PRO A 271 -13.59 -16.68 -52.68
C PRO A 271 -13.70 -17.75 -53.78
N LYS A 272 -13.25 -17.45 -55.00
CA LYS A 272 -13.19 -18.44 -56.09
C LYS A 272 -12.24 -19.58 -55.68
N ASN A 273 -12.68 -20.83 -55.86
CA ASN A 273 -11.93 -22.04 -55.46
C ASN A 273 -11.48 -22.03 -53.99
N TRP A 274 -12.40 -21.73 -53.06
CA TRP A 274 -12.09 -21.71 -51.62
C TRP A 274 -11.84 -23.13 -51.07
N GLN A 275 -10.57 -23.51 -50.91
CA GLN A 275 -10.10 -24.84 -50.48
C GLN A 275 -10.20 -25.08 -48.96
N TYR A 276 -11.34 -24.74 -48.33
CA TYR A 276 -11.51 -24.84 -46.87
C TYR A 276 -11.46 -26.30 -46.37
N LYS A 277 -11.87 -27.27 -47.18
CA LYS A 277 -11.84 -28.70 -46.84
C LYS A 277 -10.41 -29.22 -46.67
N GLU A 278 -9.51 -28.72 -47.50
CA GLU A 278 -8.10 -29.12 -47.48
C GLU A 278 -7.40 -28.46 -46.28
N ALA A 279 -7.83 -27.24 -45.90
CA ALA A 279 -7.36 -26.58 -44.69
C ALA A 279 -7.86 -27.30 -43.43
N ARG A 280 -9.13 -27.74 -43.41
CA ARG A 280 -9.68 -28.57 -42.34
C ARG A 280 -8.89 -29.87 -42.19
N ARG A 281 -8.62 -30.56 -43.30
CA ARG A 281 -7.80 -31.78 -43.30
C ARG A 281 -6.41 -31.54 -42.76
N LEU A 282 -5.75 -30.44 -43.13
CA LEU A 282 -4.42 -30.09 -42.62
C LEU A 282 -4.39 -29.90 -41.10
N PHE A 283 -5.44 -29.32 -40.51
CA PHE A 283 -5.53 -29.17 -39.05
C PHE A 283 -5.86 -30.48 -38.32
N LEU A 284 -6.67 -31.36 -38.93
CA LEU A 284 -7.04 -32.66 -38.37
C LEU A 284 -5.92 -33.70 -38.48
N GLU A 285 -5.24 -33.72 -39.63
CA GLU A 285 -4.20 -34.67 -40.02
C GLU A 285 -2.91 -33.92 -40.40
N PRO A 286 -2.29 -33.17 -39.46
CA PRO A 286 -1.06 -32.44 -39.77
C PRO A 286 0.11 -33.41 -40.01
N ASP A 287 1.01 -33.03 -40.91
CA ASP A 287 2.26 -33.75 -41.16
C ASP A 287 3.25 -33.50 -40.00
N VAL A 288 3.29 -34.45 -39.06
CA VAL A 288 4.11 -34.43 -37.85
C VAL A 288 4.88 -35.74 -37.71
N MET A 289 6.03 -35.68 -37.07
CA MET A 289 6.77 -36.88 -36.67
C MET A 289 5.94 -37.72 -35.70
N ASP A 290 6.13 -39.03 -35.79
CA ASP A 290 5.56 -39.98 -34.84
C ASP A 290 6.11 -39.71 -33.44
N CYS A 291 5.25 -39.17 -32.58
CA CYS A 291 5.61 -38.73 -31.24
C CYS A 291 5.95 -39.90 -30.30
N GLU A 292 5.51 -41.13 -30.60
CA GLU A 292 5.84 -42.29 -29.79
C GLU A 292 7.35 -42.54 -29.81
N ASN A 293 7.94 -42.42 -31.00
CA ASN A 293 9.37 -42.59 -31.28
C ASN A 293 10.25 -41.39 -30.91
N VAL A 294 9.66 -40.27 -30.47
CA VAL A 294 10.43 -39.09 -30.03
C VAL A 294 10.85 -39.25 -28.56
N GLU A 295 12.17 -39.31 -28.35
CA GLU A 295 12.79 -39.27 -27.02
C GLU A 295 13.36 -37.87 -26.74
N LEU A 296 12.88 -37.22 -25.68
CA LEU A 296 13.33 -35.90 -25.27
C LEU A 296 14.39 -36.03 -24.17
N VAL A 297 15.65 -35.74 -24.53
CA VAL A 297 16.78 -35.83 -23.60
C VAL A 297 17.36 -34.44 -23.34
N TRP A 298 17.37 -34.05 -22.07
CA TRP A 298 18.02 -32.82 -21.60
C TRP A 298 19.41 -33.17 -21.07
N LYS A 299 20.46 -32.62 -21.69
CA LYS A 299 21.88 -32.87 -21.35
C LYS A 299 22.44 -31.70 -20.54
N GLU A 300 23.60 -31.87 -19.91
CA GLU A 300 24.33 -30.75 -19.29
C GLU A 300 24.79 -29.74 -20.35
N PRO A 301 24.79 -28.43 -20.04
CA PRO A 301 25.23 -27.41 -21.00
C PRO A 301 26.73 -27.48 -21.20
N ASP A 302 27.16 -27.41 -22.47
CA ASP A 302 28.56 -27.28 -22.86
C ASP A 302 29.02 -25.83 -22.65
N VAL A 303 29.45 -25.52 -21.43
CA VAL A 303 29.83 -24.16 -21.02
C VAL A 303 30.91 -23.57 -21.92
N GLU A 304 31.97 -24.32 -22.21
CA GLU A 304 33.06 -23.84 -23.04
C GLU A 304 32.65 -23.74 -24.53
N GLY A 305 31.84 -24.67 -25.03
CA GLY A 305 31.26 -24.57 -26.37
C GLY A 305 30.34 -23.35 -26.54
N ILE A 306 29.54 -23.00 -25.52
CA ILE A 306 28.69 -21.79 -25.54
C ILE A 306 29.55 -20.52 -25.50
N VAL A 307 30.59 -20.49 -24.66
CA VAL A 307 31.48 -19.31 -24.57
C VAL A 307 32.25 -19.13 -25.87
N GLN A 308 32.78 -20.19 -26.46
CA GLN A 308 33.43 -20.13 -27.77
C GLN A 308 32.48 -19.62 -28.85
N PHE A 309 31.25 -20.13 -28.90
CA PHE A 309 30.28 -19.73 -29.92
C PHE A 309 29.79 -18.28 -29.73
N LEU A 310 29.35 -17.90 -28.52
CA LEU A 310 28.80 -16.57 -28.28
C LEU A 310 29.88 -15.48 -28.18
N CYS A 311 30.96 -15.74 -27.44
CA CYS A 311 31.98 -14.73 -27.16
C CYS A 311 33.08 -14.74 -28.21
N GLY A 312 33.55 -15.92 -28.62
CA GLY A 312 34.59 -16.07 -29.64
C GLY A 312 34.10 -15.76 -31.06
N GLU A 313 33.03 -16.42 -31.51
CA GLU A 313 32.54 -16.27 -32.90
C GLU A 313 31.58 -15.08 -33.08
N LYS A 314 30.76 -14.77 -32.07
CA LYS A 314 29.69 -13.74 -32.16
C LYS A 314 29.95 -12.48 -31.33
N SER A 315 31.13 -12.35 -30.72
CA SER A 315 31.60 -11.15 -30.00
C SER A 315 30.73 -10.70 -28.80
N PHE A 316 30.10 -11.64 -28.09
CA PHE A 316 29.39 -11.34 -26.84
C PHE A 316 30.38 -11.12 -25.69
N ASN A 317 29.99 -10.34 -24.68
CA ASN A 317 30.80 -10.14 -23.48
C ASN A 317 30.88 -11.41 -22.63
N GLU A 318 32.11 -11.90 -22.43
CA GLU A 318 32.38 -13.19 -21.78
C GLU A 318 31.93 -13.23 -20.31
N ASP A 319 32.24 -12.20 -19.52
CA ASP A 319 31.84 -12.13 -18.11
C ASP A 319 30.32 -12.26 -17.92
N ARG A 320 29.56 -11.58 -18.78
CA ARG A 320 28.11 -11.60 -18.77
C ARG A 320 27.53 -12.96 -19.17
N VAL A 321 28.14 -13.62 -20.18
CA VAL A 321 27.74 -14.95 -20.62
C VAL A 321 28.03 -15.99 -19.54
N ARG A 322 29.25 -15.98 -18.98
CA ARG A 322 29.65 -16.90 -17.90
C ARG A 322 28.79 -16.72 -16.65
N GLY A 323 28.51 -15.49 -16.23
CA GLY A 323 27.60 -15.23 -15.10
C GLY A 323 26.18 -15.77 -15.32
N SER A 324 25.68 -15.68 -16.56
CA SER A 324 24.37 -16.23 -16.92
C SER A 324 24.36 -17.77 -16.96
N LEU A 325 25.45 -18.39 -17.38
CA LEU A 325 25.63 -19.85 -17.36
C LEU A 325 25.74 -20.40 -15.94
N THR A 326 26.43 -19.69 -15.03
CA THR A 326 26.44 -20.06 -13.60
C THR A 326 25.03 -20.05 -13.01
N ARG A 327 24.19 -19.06 -13.39
CA ARG A 327 22.78 -19.03 -12.99
C ARG A 327 22.01 -20.24 -13.54
N MET A 328 22.17 -20.54 -14.83
CA MET A 328 21.53 -21.70 -15.47
C MET A 328 21.89 -23.03 -14.80
N GLN A 329 23.16 -23.22 -14.41
CA GLN A 329 23.62 -24.42 -13.70
C GLN A 329 23.00 -24.53 -12.30
N LYS A 330 22.92 -23.42 -11.55
CA LYS A 330 22.24 -23.38 -10.23
C LYS A 330 20.74 -23.68 -10.34
N GLY A 331 20.06 -23.09 -11.33
CA GLY A 331 18.63 -23.30 -11.58
C GLY A 331 18.26 -24.76 -11.84
N ARG A 332 19.14 -25.52 -12.51
CA ARG A 332 18.94 -26.97 -12.72
C ARG A 332 19.12 -27.81 -11.46
N GLN A 333 20.08 -27.44 -10.59
CA GLN A 333 20.30 -28.15 -9.33
C GLN A 333 19.12 -27.95 -8.36
N ALA A 334 18.52 -26.76 -8.33
CA ALA A 334 17.30 -26.49 -7.57
C ALA A 334 16.07 -27.25 -8.11
N ALA A 335 16.03 -27.57 -9.41
CA ALA A 335 14.93 -28.28 -10.07
C ALA A 335 14.90 -29.81 -9.81
N GLN A 336 15.82 -30.36 -9.03
CA GLN A 336 15.82 -31.79 -8.64
C GLN A 336 14.84 -32.12 -7.48
N GLN A 337 14.18 -31.12 -6.88
CA GLN A 337 13.09 -31.35 -5.92
C GLN A 337 11.83 -31.86 -6.63
N ILE A 338 11.37 -33.07 -6.26
CA ILE A 338 10.23 -33.75 -6.89
C ILE A 338 8.92 -33.06 -6.51
N ARG A 339 8.05 -32.82 -7.51
CA ARG A 339 6.71 -32.24 -7.34
C ARG A 339 5.78 -33.23 -6.61
N ILE A 340 5.04 -32.75 -5.61
CA ILE A 340 4.04 -33.52 -4.84
C ILE A 340 3.01 -34.24 -5.74
N ASP A 341 2.55 -33.63 -6.84
CA ASP A 341 1.62 -34.30 -7.77
C ASP A 341 2.21 -35.58 -8.42
N SER A 342 3.53 -35.63 -8.58
CA SER A 342 4.23 -36.81 -9.11
C SER A 342 4.27 -37.95 -8.08
N PHE A 343 4.21 -37.60 -6.79
CA PHE A 343 4.07 -38.53 -5.67
C PHE A 343 2.66 -39.15 -5.63
N PHE A 344 1.62 -38.38 -5.96
CA PHE A 344 0.23 -38.86 -6.02
C PHE A 344 -0.06 -39.79 -7.20
N LEU A 345 0.55 -39.55 -8.37
CA LEU A 345 0.47 -40.48 -9.51
C LEU A 345 1.14 -41.83 -9.22
N TRP A 346 2.27 -41.81 -8.49
CA TRP A 346 2.95 -43.03 -8.03
C TRP A 346 2.09 -43.80 -7.02
N LEU A 347 1.51 -43.11 -6.03
CA LEU A 347 0.57 -43.68 -5.06
C LEU A 347 -0.66 -44.32 -5.72
N SER A 348 -1.23 -43.72 -6.77
CA SER A 348 -2.37 -44.32 -7.48
C SER A 348 -2.02 -45.61 -8.24
N PHE A 349 -0.79 -45.74 -8.74
CA PHE A 349 -0.30 -46.94 -9.41
C PHE A 349 0.09 -48.04 -8.40
N SER A 350 0.68 -47.65 -7.27
CA SER A 350 0.96 -48.53 -6.14
C SER A 350 -0.32 -49.05 -5.49
N PHE A 351 -1.35 -48.21 -5.31
CA PHE A 351 -2.65 -48.63 -4.78
C PHE A 351 -3.40 -49.56 -5.74
N TRP A 352 -3.24 -49.41 -7.06
CA TRP A 352 -3.82 -50.33 -8.03
C TRP A 352 -3.13 -51.70 -8.01
N LEU A 353 -1.79 -51.75 -7.94
CA LEU A 353 -1.04 -53.01 -7.79
C LEU A 353 -1.31 -53.69 -6.43
N ILE A 354 -1.43 -52.91 -5.36
CA ILE A 354 -1.77 -53.40 -4.02
C ILE A 354 -3.24 -53.88 -3.97
N SER A 355 -4.16 -53.22 -4.67
CA SER A 355 -5.56 -53.65 -4.81
C SER A 355 -5.70 -54.96 -5.59
N VAL A 356 -4.85 -55.21 -6.59
CA VAL A 356 -4.84 -56.46 -7.36
C VAL A 356 -4.17 -57.60 -6.58
N SER A 357 -3.22 -57.31 -5.67
CA SER A 357 -2.60 -58.31 -4.80
C SER A 357 -3.36 -58.61 -3.50
N LEU A 358 -4.17 -57.68 -2.97
CA LEU A 358 -4.96 -57.89 -1.74
C LEU A 358 -6.27 -58.64 -1.93
N GLN A 359 -6.70 -58.90 -3.17
CA GLN A 359 -7.91 -59.68 -3.44
C GLN A 359 -7.71 -61.20 -3.28
N ARG A 360 -6.53 -61.65 -2.84
CA ARG A 360 -6.19 -63.07 -2.61
C ARG A 360 -5.87 -63.46 -1.16
N PHE A 361 -5.93 -62.56 -0.18
CA PHE A 361 -5.38 -62.82 1.15
C PHE A 361 -6.29 -62.62 2.38
N PHE A 362 -7.57 -62.30 2.22
CA PHE A 362 -8.49 -62.17 3.36
C PHE A 362 -9.65 -63.17 3.28
N VAL A 363 -9.32 -64.42 3.62
CA VAL A 363 -10.24 -65.39 4.20
C VAL A 363 -9.65 -65.68 5.59
N GLU A 364 -10.46 -65.51 6.64
CA GLU A 364 -10.14 -65.76 8.06
C GLU A 364 -9.31 -64.70 8.80
N THR A 365 -9.98 -63.78 9.52
CA THR A 365 -9.67 -63.36 10.91
C THR A 365 -10.68 -62.30 11.39
N GLU A 366 -11.00 -62.31 12.70
CA GLU A 366 -12.17 -61.63 13.27
C GLU A 366 -12.12 -60.08 13.33
N PRO A 367 -13.28 -59.38 13.19
CA PRO A 367 -13.33 -57.93 12.95
C PRO A 367 -13.13 -57.01 14.17
N ARG A 368 -13.04 -57.54 15.40
CA ARG A 368 -13.03 -56.69 16.62
C ARG A 368 -11.67 -56.11 17.01
N MET A 369 -10.57 -56.78 16.64
CA MET A 369 -9.21 -56.35 17.00
C MET A 369 -8.69 -55.25 16.06
N VAL A 370 -9.14 -55.25 14.80
CA VAL A 370 -8.74 -54.29 13.76
C VAL A 370 -9.35 -52.90 14.01
N MET A 371 -10.58 -52.83 14.52
CA MET A 371 -11.26 -51.55 14.81
C MET A 371 -10.61 -50.77 15.96
N HIS A 372 -10.12 -51.45 17.01
CA HIS A 372 -9.44 -50.78 18.12
C HIS A 372 -8.06 -50.25 17.71
N PHE A 373 -7.34 -50.99 16.86
CA PHE A 373 -6.04 -50.56 16.35
C PHE A 373 -6.17 -49.35 15.42
N ILE A 374 -7.19 -49.32 14.57
CA ILE A 374 -7.48 -48.17 13.69
C ILE A 374 -7.89 -46.93 14.48
N PHE A 375 -8.70 -47.08 15.54
CA PHE A 375 -9.08 -45.95 16.39
C PHE A 375 -7.90 -45.36 17.17
N ILE A 376 -6.99 -46.20 17.68
CA ILE A 376 -5.78 -45.73 18.37
C ILE A 376 -4.81 -45.06 17.39
N LEU A 377 -4.67 -45.60 16.17
CA LEU A 377 -3.85 -45.00 15.12
C LEU A 377 -4.43 -43.66 14.63
N GLN A 378 -5.75 -43.55 14.50
CA GLN A 378 -6.45 -42.31 14.14
C GLN A 378 -6.39 -41.28 15.26
N PHE A 379 -6.47 -41.69 16.53
CA PHE A 379 -6.32 -40.80 17.68
C PHE A 379 -4.88 -40.29 17.82
N LEU A 380 -3.88 -41.14 17.57
CA LEU A 380 -2.47 -40.75 17.52
C LEU A 380 -2.14 -39.87 16.31
N LEU A 381 -2.80 -40.08 15.16
CA LEU A 381 -2.72 -39.17 14.00
C LEU A 381 -3.40 -37.83 14.26
N PHE A 382 -4.50 -37.80 15.01
CA PHE A 382 -5.18 -36.56 15.39
C PHE A 382 -4.35 -35.76 16.42
N LEU A 383 -3.65 -36.46 17.32
CA LEU A 383 -2.70 -35.85 18.26
C LEU A 383 -1.44 -35.30 17.57
N SER A 384 -0.99 -35.91 16.46
CA SER A 384 0.17 -35.41 15.70
C SER A 384 -0.16 -34.28 14.72
N ILE A 385 -1.43 -34.12 14.31
CA ILE A 385 -1.90 -32.97 13.50
C ILE A 385 -2.08 -31.69 14.33
N SER A 386 -1.97 -31.76 15.66
CA SER A 386 -2.08 -30.60 16.56
C SER A 386 -0.74 -29.88 16.87
N PHE A 387 0.35 -30.22 16.18
CA PHE A 387 1.65 -29.56 16.32
C PHE A 387 2.26 -29.19 14.95
N VAL A 388 1.54 -28.38 14.16
CA VAL A 388 2.22 -27.45 13.23
C VAL A 388 2.27 -26.12 13.96
N SER A 389 3.36 -25.86 14.69
CA SER A 389 3.61 -24.51 15.20
C SER A 389 3.89 -23.62 13.99
N CYS A 390 2.96 -22.74 13.65
CA CYS A 390 3.28 -21.54 12.89
C CYS A 390 4.31 -20.77 13.76
N GLU A 391 5.56 -20.67 13.31
CA GLU A 391 6.61 -19.98 14.08
C GLU A 391 6.27 -18.48 14.15
N ASP A 392 6.00 -17.98 15.36
CA ASP A 392 5.70 -16.56 15.60
C ASP A 392 6.94 -15.68 15.31
N PHE A 393 6.77 -14.58 14.55
CA PHE A 393 7.85 -13.66 14.17
C PHE A 393 8.53 -13.02 15.38
N TYR A 394 7.78 -12.76 16.46
CA TYR A 394 8.34 -12.25 17.70
C TYR A 394 9.29 -13.26 18.34
N HIS A 395 8.89 -14.54 18.39
CA HIS A 395 9.71 -15.63 18.89
C HIS A 395 10.94 -15.85 18.01
N LEU A 396 10.80 -15.73 16.69
CA LEU A 396 11.89 -15.86 15.72
C LEU A 396 13.00 -14.82 15.94
N LEU A 397 12.63 -13.59 16.31
CA LEU A 397 13.58 -12.53 16.68
C LEU A 397 14.01 -12.57 18.16
N GLY A 398 13.41 -13.44 18.97
CA GLY A 398 13.70 -13.53 20.41
C GLY A 398 13.25 -12.30 21.21
N ILE A 399 12.14 -11.69 20.81
CA ILE A 399 11.58 -10.48 21.43
C ILE A 399 10.13 -10.68 21.84
N SER A 400 9.66 -9.82 22.74
CA SER A 400 8.26 -9.80 23.16
C SER A 400 7.37 -9.04 22.17
N ARG A 401 6.05 -9.28 22.22
CA ARG A 401 5.07 -8.57 21.36
C ARG A 401 5.02 -7.07 21.64
N GLU A 402 5.43 -6.66 22.82
CA GLU A 402 5.54 -5.26 23.28
C GLU A 402 6.82 -4.56 22.79
N ALA A 403 7.70 -5.25 22.04
CA ALA A 403 8.97 -4.69 21.60
C ALA A 403 8.77 -3.45 20.72
N ASP A 404 9.48 -2.36 21.07
CA ASP A 404 9.56 -1.14 20.28
C ASP A 404 10.47 -1.35 19.04
N ASN A 405 10.38 -0.44 18.06
CA ASN A 405 11.13 -0.55 16.80
C ASN A 405 12.66 -0.60 17.05
N ARG A 406 13.15 0.04 18.11
CA ARG A 406 14.56 -0.03 18.52
C ARG A 406 14.93 -1.42 19.01
N ALA A 407 14.11 -2.06 19.85
CA ALA A 407 14.32 -3.42 20.32
C ALA A 407 14.28 -4.42 19.16
N ILE A 408 13.36 -4.26 18.20
CA ILE A 408 13.27 -5.07 16.99
C ILE A 408 14.55 -4.95 16.16
N ARG A 409 15.03 -3.72 15.87
CA ARG A 409 16.28 -3.49 15.12
C ARG A 409 17.49 -4.09 15.82
N ARG A 410 17.62 -3.95 17.14
CA ARG A 410 18.75 -4.52 17.91
C ARG A 410 18.74 -6.04 17.89
N ALA A 411 17.58 -6.65 18.10
CA ALA A 411 17.43 -8.11 18.05
C ALA A 411 17.75 -8.65 16.65
N PHE A 412 17.19 -8.03 15.62
CA PHE A 412 17.50 -8.39 14.24
C PHE A 412 18.98 -8.18 13.90
N LYS A 413 19.61 -7.05 14.29
CA LYS A 413 21.05 -6.81 14.05
C LYS A 413 21.91 -7.91 14.68
N LYS A 414 21.63 -8.30 15.92
CA LYS A 414 22.35 -9.37 16.61
C LYS A 414 22.25 -10.70 15.87
N LEU A 415 21.04 -11.06 15.44
CA LEU A 415 20.80 -12.27 14.65
C LEU A 415 21.43 -12.17 13.27
N ALA A 416 21.37 -11.00 12.64
CA ALA A 416 21.91 -10.78 11.31
C ALA A 416 23.43 -10.97 11.31
N LEU A 417 24.16 -10.43 12.29
CA LEU A 417 25.62 -10.56 12.36
C LEU A 417 26.12 -11.99 12.54
N VAL A 418 25.29 -12.88 13.09
CA VAL A 418 25.63 -14.28 13.37
C VAL A 418 25.12 -15.20 12.25
N ARG A 419 23.87 -15.00 11.80
CA ARG A 419 23.15 -15.89 10.88
C ARG A 419 23.28 -15.49 9.41
N HIS A 420 23.96 -14.38 9.09
CA HIS A 420 24.11 -13.95 7.70
C HIS A 420 24.77 -15.04 6.82
N PRO A 421 24.31 -15.23 5.57
CA PRO A 421 24.91 -16.21 4.66
C PRO A 421 26.41 -16.00 4.41
N ASP A 422 26.88 -14.76 4.28
CA ASP A 422 28.32 -14.43 4.17
C ASP A 422 29.18 -14.96 5.33
N LYS A 423 28.60 -15.15 6.53
CA LYS A 423 29.29 -15.72 7.70
C LYS A 423 29.15 -17.22 7.84
N ASN A 424 28.19 -17.80 7.11
CA ASN A 424 27.88 -19.23 7.15
C ASN A 424 27.94 -19.82 5.73
N PRO A 425 29.07 -19.69 5.00
CA PRO A 425 29.17 -20.12 3.60
C PRO A 425 29.06 -21.64 3.42
N ASN A 426 29.28 -22.40 4.49
CA ASN A 426 29.26 -23.87 4.49
C ASN A 426 27.86 -24.44 4.84
N ASP A 427 26.91 -23.61 5.23
CA ASP A 427 25.52 -24.02 5.52
C ASP A 427 24.63 -23.73 4.31
N GLY A 428 24.24 -24.79 3.59
CA GLY A 428 23.36 -24.70 2.42
C GLY A 428 21.97 -24.12 2.71
N ASN A 429 21.54 -24.04 3.98
CA ASN A 429 20.27 -23.45 4.40
C ASN A 429 20.41 -22.01 4.93
N ALA A 430 21.62 -21.47 5.08
CA ALA A 430 21.84 -20.16 5.70
C ALA A 430 21.03 -19.03 5.05
N HIS A 431 20.92 -19.03 3.72
CA HIS A 431 20.11 -18.04 2.99
C HIS A 431 18.62 -18.13 3.34
N LYS A 432 18.07 -19.35 3.35
CA LYS A 432 16.65 -19.58 3.64
C LYS A 432 16.30 -19.20 5.08
N GLU A 433 17.15 -19.57 6.03
CA GLU A 433 16.95 -19.23 7.44
C GLU A 433 17.11 -17.72 7.69
N PHE A 434 18.06 -17.06 7.02
CA PHE A 434 18.20 -15.61 7.11
C PHE A 434 17.02 -14.86 6.49
N MET A 435 16.46 -15.35 5.38
CA MET A 435 15.27 -14.74 4.76
C MET A 435 14.05 -14.78 5.68
N LYS A 436 13.88 -15.84 6.48
CA LYS A 436 12.82 -15.87 7.51
C LYS A 436 13.01 -14.78 8.56
N LEU A 437 14.24 -14.63 9.07
CA LEU A 437 14.60 -13.59 10.03
C LEU A 437 14.37 -12.19 9.46
N TYR A 438 14.75 -11.98 8.21
CA TYR A 438 14.57 -10.71 7.52
C TYR A 438 13.09 -10.40 7.26
N ARG A 439 12.28 -11.40 6.88
CA ARG A 439 10.82 -11.24 6.73
C ARG A 439 10.17 -10.84 8.06
N ALA A 440 10.52 -11.53 9.15
CA ALA A 440 10.03 -11.18 10.48
C ALA A 440 10.41 -9.74 10.85
N TYR A 441 11.65 -9.34 10.58
CA TYR A 441 12.10 -7.97 10.78
C TYR A 441 11.30 -6.96 9.95
N GLU A 442 11.16 -7.15 8.63
CA GLU A 442 10.43 -6.21 7.75
C GLU A 442 8.97 -6.07 8.15
N VAL A 443 8.30 -7.20 8.46
CA VAL A 443 6.90 -7.19 8.88
C VAL A 443 6.73 -6.50 10.23
N LEU A 444 7.59 -6.78 11.21
CA LEU A 444 7.48 -6.19 12.54
C LEU A 444 7.94 -4.72 12.59
N MET A 445 8.76 -4.28 11.63
CA MET A 445 9.19 -2.89 11.52
C MET A 445 8.18 -2.01 10.79
N ASP A 446 7.43 -2.55 9.83
CA ASP A 446 6.33 -1.83 9.16
C ASP A 446 5.07 -1.89 10.01
N GLU A 447 4.52 -0.73 10.36
CA GLU A 447 3.41 -0.63 11.30
C GLU A 447 2.12 -1.27 10.78
N GLU A 448 1.83 -1.11 9.49
CA GLU A 448 0.62 -1.65 8.87
C GLU A 448 0.74 -3.17 8.66
N LEU A 449 1.93 -3.65 8.30
CA LEU A 449 2.19 -5.09 8.20
C LEU A 449 2.21 -5.77 9.56
N ARG A 450 2.84 -5.17 10.59
CA ARG A 450 2.81 -5.68 11.96
C ARG A 450 1.39 -5.80 12.48
N LYS A 451 0.56 -4.77 12.26
CA LYS A 451 -0.87 -4.78 12.61
C LYS A 451 -1.64 -5.90 11.89
N LYS A 452 -1.35 -6.12 10.61
CA LYS A 452 -1.96 -7.19 9.82
C LYS A 452 -1.56 -8.57 10.34
N TYR A 453 -0.28 -8.73 10.69
CA TYR A 453 0.28 -9.93 11.29
C TYR A 453 -0.30 -10.21 12.68
N ASP A 454 -0.39 -9.19 13.53
CA ASP A 454 -0.95 -9.31 14.88
C ASP A 454 -2.43 -9.72 14.85
N ARG A 455 -3.18 -9.25 13.83
CA ARG A 455 -4.62 -9.53 13.69
C ARG A 455 -4.93 -10.89 13.04
N TYR A 456 -4.17 -11.28 12.02
CA TYR A 456 -4.54 -12.38 11.14
C TYR A 456 -3.42 -13.43 10.99
N GLY A 457 -2.33 -13.31 11.75
CA GLY A 457 -1.14 -14.13 11.60
C GLY A 457 -0.44 -13.95 10.25
N GLU A 458 0.38 -14.93 9.88
CA GLU A 458 1.08 -14.92 8.59
C GLU A 458 0.11 -15.00 7.40
N GLU A 459 -1.05 -15.64 7.57
CA GLU A 459 -2.13 -15.75 6.55
C GLU A 459 -2.72 -14.40 6.15
N GLY A 460 -2.73 -13.45 7.10
CA GLY A 460 -3.16 -12.08 6.84
C GLY A 460 -2.22 -11.33 5.92
N LEU A 461 -0.93 -11.65 5.91
CA LEU A 461 0.04 -10.98 5.06
C LEU A 461 -0.23 -11.42 3.62
N SER A 462 -0.60 -10.49 2.75
CA SER A 462 -0.80 -10.82 1.33
C SER A 462 0.50 -11.39 0.75
N ASP A 463 0.42 -12.37 -0.15
CA ASP A 463 1.56 -12.92 -0.93
C ASP A 463 2.32 -11.86 -1.76
N ASN A 464 1.94 -10.58 -1.69
CA ASN A 464 2.68 -9.42 -2.16
C ASN A 464 4.03 -9.18 -1.44
N PHE A 465 4.47 -10.08 -0.55
CA PHE A 465 5.87 -10.14 -0.13
C PHE A 465 6.71 -10.56 -1.35
N LYS A 466 7.01 -9.60 -2.21
CA LYS A 466 7.84 -9.79 -3.40
C LYS A 466 9.15 -10.45 -2.95
N GLU A 467 9.53 -11.57 -3.54
CA GLU A 467 10.88 -12.15 -3.44
C GLU A 467 12.00 -11.24 -3.99
N ASN A 468 11.70 -9.97 -4.33
CA ASN A 468 12.68 -8.95 -4.70
C ASN A 468 13.31 -8.22 -3.51
N HIS A 469 12.95 -8.54 -2.26
CA HIS A 469 13.63 -7.96 -1.10
C HIS A 469 14.96 -8.66 -0.89
N GLN A 470 16.05 -8.03 -1.35
CA GLN A 470 17.40 -8.42 -1.00
C GLN A 470 17.74 -7.82 0.36
N TYR A 471 18.07 -8.68 1.31
CA TYR A 471 18.77 -8.23 2.51
C TYR A 471 20.14 -7.67 2.11
N GLN A 472 20.62 -6.71 2.89
CA GLN A 472 21.92 -6.08 2.65
C GLN A 472 23.09 -7.00 3.02
N SER A 473 24.31 -6.68 2.59
CA SER A 473 25.49 -7.50 2.92
C SER A 473 25.76 -7.59 4.43
N TRP A 474 26.52 -8.59 4.87
CA TRP A 474 26.91 -8.69 6.28
C TRP A 474 27.64 -7.43 6.76
N GLN A 475 28.48 -6.85 5.90
CA GLN A 475 29.21 -5.61 6.21
C GLN A 475 28.26 -4.44 6.46
N PHE A 476 27.16 -4.34 5.70
CA PHE A 476 26.14 -3.32 5.94
C PHE A 476 25.50 -3.47 7.33
N TYR A 477 25.11 -4.68 7.72
CA TYR A 477 24.50 -4.90 9.03
C TYR A 477 25.47 -4.62 10.19
N LYS A 478 26.77 -4.80 9.95
CA LYS A 478 27.82 -4.49 10.92
C LYS A 478 28.04 -2.99 11.09
N ASP A 479 28.26 -2.29 9.99
CA ASP A 479 28.79 -0.93 10.03
C ASP A 479 27.73 0.15 9.79
N ASN A 480 26.69 -0.15 9.01
CA ASN A 480 25.71 0.83 8.51
C ASN A 480 24.34 0.74 9.16
N PHE A 481 23.95 -0.43 9.66
CA PHE A 481 22.62 -0.66 10.23
C PHE A 481 22.53 -0.24 11.70
N GLY A 482 21.53 0.57 12.04
CA GLY A 482 21.26 1.00 13.42
C GLY A 482 22.41 1.78 14.05
N ILE A 483 22.92 2.82 13.39
CA ILE A 483 24.12 3.59 13.81
C ILE A 483 24.03 4.04 15.28
N TYR A 484 22.85 4.47 15.73
CA TYR A 484 22.64 5.00 17.09
C TYR A 484 21.77 4.10 17.99
N ASP A 485 21.42 2.88 17.57
CA ASP A 485 20.48 2.03 18.32
C ASP A 485 21.06 1.52 19.65
N GLU A 486 22.38 1.55 19.83
CA GLU A 486 23.06 1.18 21.09
C GLU A 486 23.31 2.39 22.01
N ASP A 487 23.12 3.62 21.53
CA ASP A 487 23.42 4.84 22.27
C ASP A 487 22.19 5.30 23.07
N LYS A 488 22.24 5.27 24.40
CA LYS A 488 21.05 5.55 25.24
C LYS A 488 20.63 7.01 25.18
N GLU A 489 21.60 7.90 25.05
CA GLU A 489 21.45 9.36 25.08
C GLU A 489 20.93 9.93 23.75
N ILE A 490 20.98 9.13 22.67
CA ILE A 490 20.50 9.53 21.33
C ILE A 490 19.14 8.89 21.10
N VAL A 491 18.12 9.74 20.93
CA VAL A 491 16.77 9.29 20.60
C VAL A 491 16.65 9.15 19.08
N THR A 492 16.43 7.93 18.59
CA THR A 492 16.11 7.70 17.19
C THR A 492 14.65 8.03 16.93
N LEU A 493 14.40 8.98 16.03
CA LEU A 493 13.07 9.52 15.76
C LEU A 493 12.59 9.06 14.38
N SER A 494 11.36 8.55 14.34
CA SER A 494 10.60 8.25 13.12
C SER A 494 9.71 9.42 12.73
N ARG A 495 9.05 9.38 11.55
CA ARG A 495 8.03 10.37 11.18
C ARG A 495 6.95 10.58 12.26
N SER A 496 6.43 9.50 12.84
CA SER A 496 5.34 9.56 13.82
C SER A 496 5.81 10.10 15.19
N ASP A 497 7.05 9.83 15.57
CA ASP A 497 7.62 10.36 16.82
C ASP A 497 8.07 11.82 16.67
N PHE A 498 8.55 12.20 15.49
CA PHE A 498 9.19 13.50 15.28
C PHE A 498 8.24 14.67 15.54
N GLU A 499 7.07 14.68 14.91
CA GLU A 499 6.10 15.79 15.03
C GLU A 499 5.67 15.97 16.50
N ARG A 500 5.41 14.87 17.19
CA ARG A 500 4.98 14.81 18.58
C ARG A 500 6.04 15.29 19.57
N THR A 501 7.24 14.69 19.52
CA THR A 501 8.23 14.85 20.61
C THR A 501 9.03 16.14 20.47
N VAL A 502 9.25 16.60 19.23
CA VAL A 502 10.13 17.73 18.95
C VAL A 502 9.37 19.06 18.91
N SER A 503 8.10 19.05 18.50
CA SER A 503 7.35 20.30 18.22
C SER A 503 6.50 20.82 19.39
N GLU A 504 6.09 19.96 20.33
CA GLU A 504 4.95 20.27 21.23
C GLU A 504 5.34 20.68 22.67
N MET A 505 6.58 20.43 23.10
CA MET A 505 6.99 20.54 24.53
C MET A 505 7.87 21.75 24.90
N GLY A 506 8.29 22.56 23.92
CA GLY A 506 9.18 23.70 24.18
C GLY A 506 10.60 23.33 24.69
N GLU A 507 10.94 22.04 24.75
CA GLU A 507 12.30 21.56 25.00
C GLU A 507 13.21 21.84 23.79
N ILE A 508 14.48 22.13 24.08
CA ILE A 508 15.48 22.31 23.02
C ILE A 508 15.93 20.93 22.54
N TRP A 509 15.71 20.65 21.27
CA TRP A 509 16.15 19.43 20.60
C TRP A 509 17.24 19.76 19.60
N PHE A 510 18.34 19.02 19.61
CA PHE A 510 19.33 19.08 18.53
C PHE A 510 19.35 17.74 17.80
N ILE A 511 18.98 17.77 16.51
CA ILE A 511 18.68 16.57 15.74
C ILE A 511 19.66 16.42 14.59
N ASN A 512 20.22 15.22 14.45
CA ASN A 512 21.03 14.81 13.33
C ASN A 512 20.19 14.07 12.28
N PHE A 513 19.94 14.72 11.16
CA PHE A 513 19.35 14.11 9.97
C PHE A 513 20.45 13.47 9.14
N TYR A 514 20.48 12.14 9.13
CA TYR A 514 21.55 11.35 8.52
C TYR A 514 21.00 10.33 7.53
N SER A 515 21.90 9.68 6.78
CA SER A 515 21.56 8.53 5.93
C SER A 515 22.54 7.40 6.22
N THR A 516 22.07 6.15 6.22
CA THR A 516 22.90 4.95 6.44
C THR A 516 23.97 4.75 5.37
N PHE A 517 23.73 5.27 4.16
CA PHE A 517 24.64 5.18 3.01
C PHE A 517 25.62 6.37 2.90
N CYS A 518 25.65 7.26 3.89
CA CYS A 518 26.42 8.50 3.85
C CYS A 518 27.73 8.38 4.65
N SER A 519 28.87 8.42 3.98
CA SER A 519 30.20 8.32 4.62
C SER A 519 30.49 9.45 5.61
N HIS A 520 30.07 10.67 5.31
CA HIS A 520 30.18 11.81 6.23
C HIS A 520 29.34 11.65 7.50
N CYS A 521 28.25 10.88 7.43
CA CYS A 521 27.39 10.59 8.55
C CYS A 521 28.09 9.61 9.51
N HIS A 522 28.80 8.63 8.97
CA HIS A 522 29.67 7.72 9.73
C HIS A 522 30.84 8.45 10.39
N GLN A 523 31.47 9.39 9.69
CA GLN A 523 32.53 10.23 10.25
C GLN A 523 32.02 11.11 11.41
N LEU A 524 30.77 11.57 11.33
CA LEU A 524 30.16 12.38 12.39
C LEU A 524 29.73 11.55 13.60
N ALA A 525 29.33 10.29 13.41
CA ALA A 525 28.70 9.49 14.47
C ALA A 525 29.48 9.44 15.80
N PRO A 526 30.81 9.23 15.83
CA PRO A 526 31.58 9.29 17.08
C PRO A 526 31.52 10.65 17.78
N THR A 527 31.58 11.74 17.02
CA THR A 527 31.47 13.11 17.56
C THR A 527 30.05 13.37 18.06
N TRP A 528 29.03 12.88 17.37
CA TRP A 528 27.63 13.02 17.80
C TRP A 528 27.32 12.25 19.09
N ARG A 529 27.91 11.06 19.28
CA ARG A 529 27.84 10.32 20.56
C ARG A 529 28.48 11.08 21.71
N LYS A 530 29.71 11.59 21.50
CA LYS A 530 30.39 12.42 22.49
C LYS A 530 29.59 13.67 22.82
N PHE A 531 28.98 14.30 21.81
CA PHE A 531 28.08 15.44 22.01
C PHE A 531 26.85 15.07 22.83
N ALA A 532 26.20 13.94 22.53
CA ALA A 532 25.03 13.45 23.28
C ALA A 532 25.37 13.19 24.75
N GLN A 533 26.52 12.57 25.01
CA GLN A 533 27.04 12.39 26.37
C GLN A 533 27.33 13.75 27.03
N GLU A 534 28.02 14.67 26.35
CA GLU A 534 28.39 15.99 26.89
C GLU A 534 27.19 16.91 27.19
N MET A 535 26.06 16.66 26.56
CA MET A 535 24.81 17.44 26.67
C MET A 535 23.65 16.68 27.32
N GLU A 536 23.94 15.50 27.89
CA GLU A 536 22.98 14.68 28.59
C GLU A 536 22.25 15.49 29.67
N ASN A 537 20.93 15.41 29.68
CA ASN A 537 20.03 16.16 30.58
C ASN A 537 20.12 17.71 30.48
N VAL A 538 20.87 18.27 29.51
CA VAL A 538 20.91 19.72 29.23
C VAL A 538 19.97 20.08 28.08
N LEU A 539 19.99 19.28 27.02
CA LEU A 539 19.07 19.35 25.89
C LEU A 539 18.85 17.94 25.34
N ARG A 540 17.82 17.76 24.52
CA ARG A 540 17.53 16.46 23.91
C ARG A 540 18.31 16.27 22.61
N VAL A 541 18.95 15.12 22.46
CA VAL A 541 19.72 14.79 21.27
C VAL A 541 18.99 13.71 20.47
N GLY A 542 18.67 14.04 19.22
CA GLY A 542 17.92 13.18 18.32
C GLY A 542 18.73 12.74 17.11
N ALA A 543 18.31 11.66 16.47
CA ALA A 543 18.79 11.24 15.17
C ALA A 543 17.64 10.73 14.30
N VAL A 544 17.59 11.18 13.05
CA VAL A 544 16.57 10.79 12.05
C VAL A 544 17.28 10.15 10.87
N ASN A 545 16.89 8.92 10.53
CA ASN A 545 17.43 8.21 9.38
C ASN A 545 16.62 8.52 8.12
N CYS A 546 17.12 9.44 7.29
CA CYS A 546 16.47 9.86 6.06
C CYS A 546 16.48 8.80 4.95
N ALA A 547 17.26 7.72 5.09
CA ALA A 547 17.17 6.58 4.18
C ALA A 547 15.91 5.73 4.44
N GLU A 548 15.42 5.73 5.69
CA GLU A 548 14.20 5.04 6.10
C GLU A 548 12.97 5.96 5.96
N ASP A 549 13.11 7.25 6.34
CA ASP A 549 12.01 8.23 6.33
C ASP A 549 12.31 9.45 5.41
N PRO A 550 12.36 9.29 4.07
CA PRO A 550 12.68 10.37 3.16
C PRO A 550 11.64 11.50 3.17
N MET A 551 10.36 11.19 3.40
CA MET A 551 9.29 12.19 3.49
C MET A 551 9.46 13.13 4.68
N LEU A 552 9.84 12.60 5.85
CA LEU A 552 10.11 13.42 7.03
C LEU A 552 11.26 14.40 6.72
N CYS A 553 12.38 13.89 6.22
CA CYS A 553 13.54 14.75 5.94
C CYS A 553 13.25 15.81 4.88
N HIS A 554 12.49 15.48 3.83
CA HIS A 554 12.04 16.45 2.84
C HIS A 554 11.13 17.53 3.45
N SER A 555 10.18 17.14 4.30
CA SER A 555 9.27 18.07 4.99
C SER A 555 9.99 19.05 5.92
N GLN A 556 11.13 18.63 6.50
CA GLN A 556 11.98 19.47 7.35
C GLN A 556 13.02 20.27 6.54
N GLY A 557 12.97 20.25 5.21
CA GLY A 557 13.87 21.01 4.35
C GLY A 557 15.32 20.50 4.33
N VAL A 558 15.54 19.22 4.62
CA VAL A 558 16.87 18.60 4.62
C VAL A 558 17.32 18.32 3.19
N MET A 559 18.36 19.01 2.73
CA MET A 559 18.86 18.92 1.34
C MET A 559 20.16 18.11 1.21
N SER A 560 20.85 17.81 2.32
CA SER A 560 22.13 17.07 2.33
C SER A 560 22.35 16.34 3.65
N TYR A 561 23.24 15.35 3.66
CA TYR A 561 23.53 14.54 4.84
C TYR A 561 25.02 14.60 5.25
N PRO A 562 25.32 14.59 6.55
CA PRO A 562 24.39 14.85 7.66
C PRO A 562 24.03 16.34 7.75
N SER A 563 22.78 16.62 8.13
CA SER A 563 22.29 17.96 8.47
C SER A 563 21.91 18.01 9.93
N LEU A 564 22.41 19.00 10.67
CA LEU A 564 22.11 19.17 12.09
C LEU A 564 21.19 20.37 12.27
N MET A 565 20.07 20.20 12.97
CA MET A 565 19.08 21.26 13.17
C MET A 565 18.61 21.32 14.62
N ILE A 566 18.49 22.54 15.15
CA ILE A 566 17.98 22.78 16.50
C ILE A 566 16.51 23.22 16.46
N TYR A 567 15.70 22.65 17.35
CA TYR A 567 14.28 22.94 17.53
C TYR A 567 14.04 23.62 18.90
N PRO A 568 12.96 24.41 19.04
CA PRO A 568 11.91 24.69 18.06
C PRO A 568 12.29 25.72 16.99
N HIS A 569 13.47 26.35 17.09
CA HIS A 569 13.92 27.44 16.21
C HIS A 569 14.09 27.05 14.73
N ARG A 570 14.27 25.76 14.43
CA ARG A 570 14.52 25.20 13.09
C ARG A 570 15.76 25.78 12.40
N HIS A 571 16.80 26.09 13.17
CA HIS A 571 18.05 26.62 12.62
C HIS A 571 19.04 25.48 12.33
N PHE A 572 19.57 25.48 11.10
CA PHE A 572 20.62 24.55 10.69
C PHE A 572 22.00 24.98 11.23
N PHE A 573 22.80 24.00 11.61
CA PHE A 573 24.22 24.20 11.92
C PHE A 573 25.06 24.08 10.65
N HIS A 574 25.85 25.12 10.37
CA HIS A 574 26.73 25.19 9.19
C HIS A 574 28.23 25.23 9.54
N GLY A 575 28.60 25.10 10.82
CA GLY A 575 29.99 25.14 11.28
C GLY A 575 30.77 23.86 10.98
N GLN A 576 32.05 23.84 11.37
CA GLN A 576 32.82 22.60 11.29
C GLN A 576 32.29 21.62 12.33
N ARG A 577 32.16 20.35 11.95
CA ARG A 577 31.53 19.31 12.77
C ARG A 577 32.46 18.75 13.87
N GLN A 578 33.18 19.65 14.55
CA GLN A 578 34.01 19.36 15.71
C GLN A 578 33.17 19.53 16.99
N LEU A 579 33.47 18.75 18.03
CA LEU A 579 32.67 18.71 19.28
C LEU A 579 32.49 20.10 19.90
N ASN A 580 33.57 20.87 20.03
CA ASN A 580 33.55 22.22 20.61
C ASN A 580 32.63 23.20 19.86
N GLN A 581 32.62 23.17 18.52
CA GLN A 581 31.76 24.04 17.71
C GLN A 581 30.29 23.65 17.79
N ILE A 582 30.01 22.34 17.81
CA ILE A 582 28.64 21.81 17.97
C ILE A 582 28.09 22.19 19.35
N VAL A 583 28.88 22.00 20.41
CA VAL A 583 28.53 22.43 21.78
C VAL A 583 28.29 23.93 21.83
N ALA A 584 29.21 24.74 21.30
CA ALA A 584 29.09 26.20 21.30
C ALA A 584 27.84 26.68 20.54
N PHE A 585 27.47 26.03 19.43
CA PHE A 585 26.24 26.33 18.71
C PHE A 585 25.01 25.98 19.54
N ALA A 586 24.94 24.76 20.09
CA ALA A 586 23.79 24.31 20.87
C ALA A 586 23.55 25.19 22.10
N MET A 587 24.63 25.58 22.80
CA MET A 587 24.59 26.44 23.99
C MET A 587 24.02 27.84 23.74
N LYS A 588 23.95 28.33 22.49
CA LYS A 588 23.28 29.59 22.16
C LYS A 588 21.76 29.53 22.39
N TYR A 589 21.19 28.34 22.36
CA TYR A 589 19.74 28.10 22.47
C TYR A 589 19.34 27.48 23.81
N VAL A 590 20.31 27.00 24.59
CA VAL A 590 20.05 26.43 25.92
C VAL A 590 19.59 27.55 26.87
N THR A 591 18.36 27.42 27.38
CA THR A 591 17.75 28.37 28.31
C THR A 591 18.07 28.00 29.76
N GLY A 592 19.34 28.18 30.16
CA GLY A 592 19.79 28.04 31.55
C GLY A 592 20.04 29.42 32.17
N VAL A 593 19.27 29.79 33.20
CA VAL A 593 19.46 31.08 33.90
C VAL A 593 20.45 30.88 35.03
N VAL A 594 21.64 31.49 34.91
CA VAL A 594 22.62 31.59 35.98
C VAL A 594 22.43 32.95 36.63
N LEU A 595 22.06 32.96 37.90
CA LEU A 595 21.88 34.20 38.66
C LEU A 595 23.26 34.74 39.09
N GLN A 596 23.44 36.05 39.04
CA GLN A 596 24.60 36.71 39.64
C GLN A 596 24.13 37.37 40.92
N LEU A 597 24.61 36.88 42.06
CA LEU A 597 24.18 37.37 43.36
C LEU A 597 25.17 38.40 43.90
N MET A 598 24.62 39.43 44.53
CA MET A 598 25.35 40.51 45.18
C MET A 598 25.00 40.57 46.68
N ASP A 599 25.72 41.39 47.44
CA ASP A 599 25.43 41.63 48.86
C ASP A 599 23.98 42.11 49.14
N SER A 600 23.30 42.70 48.15
CA SER A 600 21.88 43.07 48.23
C SER A 600 20.92 41.88 48.31
N ASP A 601 21.35 40.69 47.86
CA ASP A 601 20.51 39.50 47.74
C ASP A 601 20.49 38.62 48.99
N ILE A 602 21.18 39.02 50.06
CA ILE A 602 21.27 38.27 51.33
C ILE A 602 19.88 37.90 51.90
N GLU A 603 18.87 38.75 51.70
CA GLU A 603 17.51 38.48 52.18
C GLU A 603 16.85 37.25 51.52
N GLN A 604 17.35 36.78 50.37
CA GLN A 604 16.85 35.57 49.69
C GLN A 604 17.21 34.27 50.43
N PHE A 605 18.23 34.32 51.30
CA PHE A 605 18.70 33.16 52.07
C PHE A 605 18.05 33.03 53.46
N LYS A 606 17.14 33.95 53.80
CA LYS A 606 16.38 33.90 55.05
C LYS A 606 15.04 33.19 54.83
N ILE A 607 14.59 32.42 55.81
CA ILE A 607 13.30 31.74 55.77
C ILE A 607 12.18 32.80 55.80
N LYS A 608 11.54 33.07 54.67
CA LYS A 608 10.31 33.88 54.61
C LYS A 608 9.09 32.97 54.56
N LYS A 609 8.20 33.10 55.54
CA LYS A 609 6.92 32.34 55.62
C LYS A 609 5.95 32.60 54.46
N SER A 610 6.20 33.61 53.61
CA SER A 610 5.24 34.12 52.62
C SER A 610 5.61 33.88 51.15
N GLU A 611 6.77 33.30 50.84
CA GLU A 611 7.21 33.08 49.45
C GLU A 611 6.94 31.64 48.98
N LYS A 612 6.40 31.51 47.75
CA LYS A 612 6.04 30.24 47.11
C LYS A 612 7.24 29.43 46.62
N ASP A 613 8.44 30.01 46.56
CA ASP A 613 9.63 29.36 46.02
C ASP A 613 10.49 28.73 47.13
N THR A 614 10.31 27.43 47.35
CA THR A 614 11.05 26.65 48.36
C THR A 614 12.30 25.95 47.78
N ARG A 615 12.74 26.33 46.58
CA ARG A 615 13.85 25.66 45.90
C ARG A 615 15.19 25.89 46.60
N GLY A 616 16.08 24.91 46.49
CA GLY A 616 17.45 25.04 46.94
C GLY A 616 18.28 25.94 46.02
N TRP A 617 19.47 26.31 46.46
CA TRP A 617 20.45 27.13 45.77
C TRP A 617 21.74 26.35 45.57
N LEU A 618 22.23 26.28 44.34
CA LEU A 618 23.57 25.82 43.98
C LEU A 618 24.42 27.05 43.72
N LEU A 619 25.34 27.34 44.64
CA LEU A 619 26.14 28.56 44.66
C LEU A 619 27.58 28.22 44.27
N ASP A 620 28.10 28.92 43.28
CA ASP A 620 29.49 28.84 42.82
C ASP A 620 30.23 30.12 43.23
N PHE A 621 31.12 30.00 44.21
CA PHE A 621 31.92 31.10 44.73
C PHE A 621 33.22 31.20 43.93
N CYS A 622 33.51 32.39 43.41
CA CYS A 622 34.72 32.69 42.64
C CYS A 622 35.46 33.89 43.25
N GLU A 623 36.80 33.83 43.22
CA GLU A 623 37.73 34.93 43.54
C GLU A 623 38.63 35.17 42.31
N HIS A 624 38.93 36.41 41.94
CA HIS A 624 39.58 36.78 40.67
C HIS A 624 40.93 36.09 40.41
N GLN A 625 41.64 35.67 41.46
CA GLN A 625 42.96 35.04 41.37
C GLN A 625 42.91 33.50 41.51
N SER A 626 41.73 32.92 41.74
CA SER A 626 41.56 31.48 41.94
C SER A 626 41.00 30.80 40.69
N SER A 627 41.63 29.69 40.27
CA SER A 627 41.09 28.80 39.24
C SER A 627 40.03 27.83 39.77
N ASP A 628 39.73 27.85 41.07
CA ASP A 628 38.87 26.87 41.76
C ASP A 628 37.39 27.27 41.75
N CYS A 629 36.86 27.64 40.59
CA CYS A 629 35.42 27.82 40.41
C CYS A 629 34.93 27.33 39.04
N LEU A 630 33.62 27.18 38.87
CA LEU A 630 33.08 26.58 37.65
C LEU A 630 33.33 27.43 36.40
N SER A 631 33.39 26.79 35.24
CA SER A 631 33.38 27.51 33.96
C SER A 631 31.99 28.11 33.68
N GLU A 632 31.92 29.17 32.86
CA GLU A 632 30.62 29.74 32.44
C GLU A 632 29.75 28.69 31.74
N LEU A 633 30.38 27.83 30.95
CA LEU A 633 29.74 26.71 30.27
C LEU A 633 29.11 25.73 31.27
N ASN A 634 29.87 25.27 32.28
CA ASN A 634 29.37 24.30 33.26
C ASN A 634 28.25 24.91 34.12
N ARG A 635 28.35 26.18 34.51
CA ARG A 635 27.26 26.88 35.21
C ARG A 635 25.97 26.91 34.38
N LYS A 636 26.05 27.26 33.09
CA LYS A 636 24.88 27.25 32.20
C LYS A 636 24.30 25.86 31.99
N LYS A 637 25.15 24.83 31.86
CA LYS A 637 24.71 23.42 31.79
C LYS A 637 23.99 22.98 33.06
N LEU A 638 24.52 23.31 34.24
CA LEU A 638 23.87 23.04 35.53
C LEU A 638 22.51 23.75 35.62
N ALA A 639 22.46 25.02 35.27
CA ALA A 639 21.22 25.80 35.29
C ALA A 639 20.14 25.22 34.37
N ALA A 640 20.54 24.64 33.23
CA ALA A 640 19.62 23.96 32.33
C ALA A 640 19.20 22.57 32.83
N ASN A 641 20.14 21.76 33.34
CA ASN A 641 19.87 20.40 33.83
C ASN A 641 18.99 20.39 35.09
N LEU A 642 19.25 21.32 36.02
CA LEU A 642 18.52 21.47 37.28
C LEU A 642 17.38 22.49 37.20
N ARG A 643 16.97 22.86 35.98
CA ARG A 643 15.94 23.87 35.74
C ARG A 643 14.66 23.53 36.51
N GLY A 644 14.15 24.51 37.25
CA GLY A 644 12.92 24.34 38.05
C GLY A 644 13.11 23.59 39.36
N LEU A 645 14.22 22.88 39.57
CA LEU A 645 14.52 22.20 40.84
C LEU A 645 15.36 23.04 41.80
N VAL A 646 16.42 23.66 41.27
CA VAL A 646 17.45 24.37 42.05
C VAL A 646 17.82 25.66 41.33
N ASN A 647 17.98 26.73 42.09
CA ASN A 647 18.51 28.00 41.58
C ASN A 647 20.03 27.90 41.47
N VAL A 648 20.59 28.15 40.29
CA VAL A 648 22.05 28.13 40.07
C VAL A 648 22.57 29.56 40.03
N ALA A 649 23.56 29.87 40.87
CA ALA A 649 24.08 31.22 40.98
C ALA A 649 25.62 31.28 41.06
N LYS A 650 26.18 32.37 40.53
CA LYS A 650 27.58 32.77 40.70
C LYS A 650 27.67 33.88 41.74
N VAL A 651 28.65 33.77 42.63
CA VAL A 651 29.02 34.81 43.60
C VAL A 651 30.47 35.23 43.32
N ASN A 652 30.69 36.52 43.11
CA ASN A 652 32.04 37.09 42.99
C ASN A 652 32.47 37.61 44.37
N CYS A 653 33.42 36.95 45.02
CA CYS A 653 33.83 37.30 46.39
C CYS A 653 34.65 38.58 46.49
N ASP A 654 35.17 39.11 45.37
CA ASP A 654 35.81 40.42 45.34
C ASP A 654 34.77 41.56 45.39
N GLU A 655 33.59 41.32 44.82
CA GLU A 655 32.50 42.30 44.72
C GLU A 655 31.47 42.13 45.85
N SER A 656 31.26 40.91 46.34
CA SER A 656 30.18 40.53 47.27
C SER A 656 30.73 39.95 48.59
N VAL A 657 31.49 40.79 49.30
CA VAL A 657 32.24 40.39 50.51
C VAL A 657 31.31 39.92 51.62
N LYS A 658 30.14 40.56 51.81
CA LYS A 658 29.22 40.18 52.90
C LYS A 658 28.58 38.82 52.61
N LEU A 659 28.26 38.53 51.36
CA LEU A 659 27.71 37.24 50.97
C LEU A 659 28.71 36.10 51.17
N CYS A 660 29.98 36.31 50.76
CA CYS A 660 31.03 35.33 50.96
C CYS A 660 31.37 35.12 52.44
N THR A 661 31.32 36.17 53.25
CA THR A 661 31.47 36.08 54.72
C THR A 661 30.30 35.34 55.36
N LEU A 662 29.06 35.53 54.87
CA LEU A 662 27.86 34.85 55.37
C LEU A 662 27.94 33.32 55.21
N PHE A 663 28.46 32.87 54.06
CA PHE A 663 28.66 31.46 53.77
C PHE A 663 30.01 30.91 54.26
N ASP A 664 30.89 31.77 54.79
CA ASP A 664 32.26 31.43 55.20
C ASP A 664 33.07 30.75 54.08
N ARG A 665 32.96 31.28 52.86
CA ARG A 665 33.59 30.71 51.65
C ARG A 665 34.13 31.78 50.72
N LYS A 666 35.26 31.48 50.07
CA LYS A 666 35.89 32.32 49.04
C LYS A 666 35.91 31.69 47.65
N SER A 667 35.95 30.35 47.59
CA SER A 667 35.91 29.57 46.36
C SER A 667 35.15 28.26 46.56
N GLY A 668 34.76 27.62 45.46
CA GLY A 668 34.11 26.30 45.44
C GLY A 668 32.59 26.34 45.26
N VAL A 669 31.99 25.15 45.16
CA VAL A 669 30.57 24.93 44.86
C VAL A 669 29.86 24.37 46.09
N VAL A 670 28.75 24.98 46.47
CA VAL A 670 27.92 24.53 47.61
C VAL A 670 26.45 24.47 47.27
N TYR A 671 25.73 23.56 47.92
CA TYR A 671 24.28 23.49 47.91
C TYR A 671 23.72 23.99 49.24
N PHE A 672 22.76 24.91 49.16
CA PHE A 672 22.09 25.48 50.32
C PHE A 672 20.59 25.59 50.07
N ARG A 673 19.79 25.10 51.02
CA ARG A 673 18.33 25.23 50.96
C ARG A 673 17.83 25.86 52.27
N PRO A 674 17.17 27.04 52.22
CA PRO A 674 16.75 27.75 53.43
C PRO A 674 15.82 26.93 54.36
N THR A 675 15.03 26.02 53.79
CA THR A 675 14.06 25.21 54.56
C THR A 675 14.68 24.03 55.30
N ASP A 676 15.95 23.70 55.07
CA ASP A 676 16.59 22.51 55.65
C ASP A 676 17.05 22.73 57.10
N GLY A 677 16.83 23.94 57.65
CA GLY A 677 17.19 24.29 59.03
C GLY A 677 18.68 24.51 59.27
N ARG A 678 19.51 24.45 58.22
CA ARG A 678 20.96 24.72 58.26
C ARG A 678 21.25 26.21 58.17
N LYS A 679 22.34 26.66 58.78
CA LYS A 679 22.83 28.03 58.59
C LYS A 679 23.60 28.14 57.26
N PRO A 680 23.68 29.33 56.64
CA PRO A 680 24.42 29.52 55.38
C PRO A 680 25.88 29.03 55.43
N ASN A 681 26.59 29.22 56.55
CA ASN A 681 27.96 28.75 56.74
C ASN A 681 28.09 27.21 56.93
N GLU A 682 26.97 26.50 57.06
CA GLU A 682 26.90 25.03 57.14
C GLU A 682 26.37 24.43 55.81
N ALA A 683 26.43 25.19 54.72
CA ALA A 683 26.04 24.74 53.39
C ALA A 683 26.82 23.48 52.96
N GLN A 684 26.17 22.64 52.17
CA GLN A 684 26.73 21.35 51.74
C GLN A 684 27.75 21.57 50.62
N GLU A 685 29.01 21.23 50.89
CA GLU A 685 30.08 21.34 49.91
C GLU A 685 30.01 20.23 48.86
N ILE A 686 30.34 20.58 47.61
CA ILE A 686 30.39 19.64 46.49
C ILE A 686 31.80 19.67 45.90
N ASN A 687 32.56 18.59 46.13
CA ASN A 687 33.94 18.45 45.70
C ASN A 687 34.05 17.96 44.25
N SER A 688 33.52 18.74 43.30
CA SER A 688 33.69 18.49 41.86
C SER A 688 33.47 19.78 41.07
N PHE A 689 34.12 19.88 39.91
CA PHE A 689 33.88 20.92 38.91
C PHE A 689 33.22 20.37 37.64
N ASP A 690 32.98 19.06 37.59
CA ASP A 690 32.23 18.42 36.53
C ASP A 690 30.72 18.59 36.76
N PHE A 691 30.02 19.08 35.74
CA PHE A 691 28.60 19.43 35.90
C PHE A 691 27.71 18.20 36.13
N LYS A 692 28.09 17.00 35.64
CA LYS A 692 27.28 15.79 35.81
C LYS A 692 27.40 15.25 37.22
N GLU A 693 28.62 15.22 37.76
CA GLU A 693 28.86 14.82 39.15
C GLU A 693 28.14 15.75 40.12
N ILE A 694 28.22 17.07 39.88
CA ILE A 694 27.49 18.07 40.68
C ILE A 694 25.97 17.86 40.57
N ALA A 695 25.42 17.73 39.35
CA ALA A 695 23.99 17.53 39.15
C ALA A 695 23.48 16.26 39.87
N THR A 696 24.21 15.15 39.73
CA THR A 696 23.88 13.88 40.39
C THR A 696 23.92 14.02 41.91
N THR A 697 24.93 14.69 42.45
CA THR A 697 25.06 14.95 43.90
C THR A 697 23.90 15.82 44.40
N VAL A 698 23.58 16.90 43.69
CA VAL A 698 22.48 17.80 44.05
C VAL A 698 21.13 17.07 44.06
N LEU A 699 20.87 16.16 43.13
CA LEU A 699 19.63 15.35 43.13
C LEU A 699 19.48 14.46 44.37
N THR A 700 20.58 14.11 45.05
CA THR A 700 20.52 13.42 46.36
C THR A 700 20.10 14.34 47.50
N TYR A 701 20.37 15.64 47.39
CA TYR A 701 19.98 16.65 48.38
C TYR A 701 18.56 17.18 48.19
N VAL A 702 18.03 17.10 46.97
CA VAL A 702 16.63 17.47 46.69
C VAL A 702 15.69 16.45 47.36
N PRO A 703 14.64 16.90 48.10
CA PRO A 703 13.67 16.02 48.73
C PRO A 703 13.00 15.08 47.74
N ASP A 704 12.65 13.89 48.24
CA ASP A 704 11.89 12.92 47.46
C ASP A 704 10.45 13.37 47.21
N ILE A 705 9.79 12.67 46.29
CA ILE A 705 8.36 12.87 46.02
C ILE A 705 7.58 12.58 47.33
N PRO A 706 6.69 13.50 47.77
CA PRO A 706 5.99 13.35 49.03
C PRO A 706 5.05 12.14 49.04
N TYR A 707 4.97 11.44 50.17
CA TYR A 707 4.03 10.35 50.39
C TYR A 707 2.61 10.88 50.57
N ILE A 708 1.64 10.18 49.99
CA ILE A 708 0.22 10.49 50.15
C ILE A 708 -0.53 9.33 50.82
N ASP A 709 -0.73 9.47 52.14
CA ASP A 709 -1.44 8.46 52.94
C ASP A 709 -2.89 8.93 53.22
N LYS A 710 -3.08 10.00 54.01
CA LYS A 710 -4.41 10.42 54.52
C LYS A 710 -5.35 11.06 53.48
N LEU A 711 -4.79 11.58 52.39
CA LEU A 711 -5.53 12.31 51.36
C LEU A 711 -5.88 11.45 50.14
N LEU A 712 -5.28 10.25 50.04
CA LEU A 712 -5.38 9.41 48.85
C LEU A 712 -6.82 8.98 48.57
N GLU A 713 -7.55 8.53 49.59
CA GLU A 713 -8.96 8.14 49.48
C GLU A 713 -9.83 9.28 48.95
N LYS A 714 -9.63 10.49 49.50
CA LYS A 714 -10.36 11.70 49.07
C LYS A 714 -10.08 12.09 47.62
N ILE A 715 -8.87 11.82 47.12
CA ILE A 715 -8.51 12.09 45.72
C ILE A 715 -9.14 11.06 44.80
N VAL A 716 -9.05 9.77 45.15
CA VAL A 716 -9.61 8.66 44.36
C VAL A 716 -11.13 8.75 44.25
N GLU A 717 -11.80 9.12 45.34
CA GLU A 717 -13.25 9.35 45.37
C GLU A 717 -13.66 10.71 44.78
N ALA A 718 -12.71 11.48 44.25
CA ALA A 718 -12.91 12.81 43.69
C ALA A 718 -13.63 13.77 44.67
N GLN A 719 -13.35 13.67 45.97
CA GLN A 719 -13.80 14.64 46.99
C GLN A 719 -12.97 15.92 46.95
N ILE A 720 -11.73 15.85 46.45
CA ILE A 720 -10.83 17.00 46.24
C ILE A 720 -10.67 17.21 44.72
N ARG A 721 -11.04 18.39 44.23
CA ARG A 721 -11.14 18.71 42.79
C ARG A 721 -10.53 20.06 42.40
N ASP A 722 -9.78 20.68 43.30
CA ASP A 722 -9.19 22.01 43.08
C ASP A 722 -7.98 21.97 42.13
N ARG A 723 -7.33 20.82 42.00
CA ARG A 723 -6.14 20.58 41.17
C ARG A 723 -6.11 19.15 40.63
N SER A 724 -5.19 18.86 39.72
CA SER A 724 -4.89 17.48 39.29
C SER A 724 -3.78 16.86 40.13
N PHE A 725 -3.82 15.54 40.28
CA PHE A 725 -2.86 14.79 41.10
C PHE A 725 -2.24 13.66 40.27
N LEU A 726 -0.94 13.73 40.02
CA LEU A 726 -0.14 12.66 39.45
C LEU A 726 0.41 11.80 40.58
N VAL A 727 -0.10 10.59 40.73
CA VAL A 727 0.26 9.68 41.82
C VAL A 727 0.98 8.46 41.27
N ARG A 728 2.16 8.16 41.84
CA ARG A 728 2.88 6.91 41.61
C ARG A 728 2.50 5.89 42.67
N PHE A 729 1.90 4.79 42.26
CA PHE A 729 1.60 3.65 43.12
C PHE A 729 2.74 2.64 43.08
N GLY A 730 3.20 2.18 44.24
CA GLY A 730 4.26 1.18 44.38
C GLY A 730 4.17 0.40 45.70
N THR A 731 5.16 -0.45 45.97
CA THR A 731 5.27 -1.20 47.23
C THR A 731 6.59 -0.85 47.92
N GLY A 732 6.55 -0.40 49.18
CA GLY A 732 7.75 -0.08 49.96
C GLY A 732 8.22 1.37 49.78
N GLU A 733 9.54 1.58 49.73
CA GLU A 733 10.15 2.91 49.62
C GLU A 733 10.06 3.51 48.21
N ALA A 734 10.00 4.84 48.14
CA ALA A 734 10.11 5.60 46.91
C ALA A 734 11.42 5.24 46.16
N ASP A 735 11.34 5.13 44.84
CA ASP A 735 12.38 4.57 43.97
C ASP A 735 13.74 5.28 44.09
N ASN A 736 14.84 4.54 43.86
CA ASN A 736 16.21 5.07 43.85
C ASN A 736 16.50 5.99 42.64
N ASN A 737 15.55 6.12 41.71
CA ASN A 737 15.72 6.95 40.52
C ASN A 737 15.55 8.44 40.85
N ALA A 738 16.68 9.09 41.16
CA ALA A 738 16.75 10.50 41.51
C ALA A 738 16.23 11.45 40.41
N GLU A 739 16.19 11.02 39.14
CA GLU A 739 15.64 11.81 38.04
C GLU A 739 14.13 12.00 38.16
N LEU A 740 13.37 11.07 38.77
CA LEU A 740 11.92 11.21 38.96
C LEU A 740 11.55 12.45 39.78
N LYS A 741 12.47 12.95 40.62
CA LYS A 741 12.30 14.19 41.38
C LYS A 741 12.09 15.41 40.46
N LYS A 742 12.59 15.37 39.23
CA LYS A 742 12.38 16.41 38.21
C LYS A 742 10.92 16.58 37.83
N LEU A 743 10.06 15.56 37.98
CA LEU A 743 8.63 15.66 37.69
C LEU A 743 7.96 16.78 38.47
N SER A 744 8.29 16.89 39.76
CA SER A 744 7.75 17.94 40.63
C SER A 744 8.10 19.34 40.15
N ALA A 745 9.26 19.52 39.50
CA ALA A 745 9.74 20.78 38.90
C ALA A 745 9.15 21.07 37.51
N ILE A 746 8.98 20.03 36.68
CA ILE A 746 8.43 20.17 35.33
C ILE A 746 6.95 20.53 35.41
N LEU A 747 6.22 19.94 36.37
CA LEU A 747 4.77 20.08 36.52
C LEU A 747 4.38 21.22 37.50
N THR A 748 5.33 22.02 38.00
CA THR A 748 5.09 23.06 39.03
C THR A 748 4.36 24.31 38.54
N THR A 749 3.60 24.25 37.43
CA THR A 749 2.70 25.34 37.04
C THR A 749 1.55 25.54 38.04
N GLY A 750 1.44 24.69 39.08
CA GLY A 750 0.45 24.77 40.15
C GLY A 750 -0.86 24.06 39.83
N GLU A 751 -0.96 23.44 38.65
CA GLU A 751 -2.16 22.75 38.18
C GLU A 751 -2.11 21.23 38.41
N ILE A 752 -0.90 20.66 38.50
CA ILE A 752 -0.67 19.22 38.71
C ILE A 752 0.31 19.02 39.86
N GLU A 753 -0.08 18.26 40.88
CA GLU A 753 0.77 17.88 42.01
C GLU A 753 1.26 16.44 41.90
N VAL A 754 2.49 16.16 42.36
CA VAL A 754 3.14 14.86 42.24
C VAL A 754 3.28 14.19 43.60
N TYR A 755 2.79 12.96 43.72
CA TYR A 755 2.80 12.19 44.97
C TYR A 755 3.21 10.72 44.77
N PHE A 756 3.63 10.07 45.86
CA PHE A 756 3.86 8.63 45.93
C PHE A 756 2.89 7.97 46.90
N ALA A 757 2.25 6.86 46.49
CA ALA A 757 1.33 6.07 47.28
C ALA A 757 1.88 4.65 47.47
N ASP A 758 2.00 4.21 48.73
CA ASP A 758 2.44 2.85 49.07
C ASP A 758 1.23 1.91 49.19
N CYS A 759 1.07 1.03 48.20
CA CYS A 759 0.01 0.03 48.17
C CYS A 759 0.11 -1.00 49.30
N SER A 760 1.25 -1.11 49.98
CA SER A 760 1.39 -1.95 51.18
C SER A 760 0.56 -1.41 52.35
N LYS A 761 0.40 -0.08 52.42
CA LYS A 761 -0.39 0.65 53.42
C LYS A 761 -1.83 0.90 52.94
N ALA A 762 -2.02 1.16 51.65
CA ALA A 762 -3.32 1.48 51.04
C ALA A 762 -3.89 0.32 50.20
N LYS A 763 -3.91 -0.90 50.76
CA LYS A 763 -4.30 -2.12 50.03
C LYS A 763 -5.68 -2.04 49.41
N ASP A 764 -6.67 -1.56 50.15
CA ASP A 764 -8.06 -1.50 49.69
C ASP A 764 -8.21 -0.53 48.52
N ILE A 765 -7.53 0.62 48.57
CA ILE A 765 -7.54 1.62 47.49
C ILE A 765 -6.88 1.06 46.22
N CYS A 766 -5.69 0.45 46.35
CA CYS A 766 -5.01 -0.13 45.18
C CYS A 766 -5.78 -1.31 44.57
N LYS A 767 -6.52 -2.06 45.41
CA LYS A 767 -7.40 -3.14 44.97
C LYS A 767 -8.64 -2.61 44.26
N ASN A 768 -9.26 -1.53 44.75
CA ASN A 768 -10.42 -0.89 44.12
C ASN A 768 -10.07 -0.21 42.79
N LEU A 769 -8.85 0.30 42.65
CA LEU A 769 -8.30 0.76 41.37
C LEU A 769 -7.87 -0.41 40.46
N GLU A 770 -8.01 -1.65 40.94
CA GLU A 770 -7.69 -2.90 40.25
C GLU A 770 -6.29 -2.91 39.61
N LEU A 771 -5.29 -2.42 40.33
CA LEU A 771 -3.92 -2.34 39.83
C LEU A 771 -3.28 -3.74 39.77
N THR A 772 -3.27 -4.35 38.57
CA THR A 772 -2.76 -5.71 38.33
C THR A 772 -1.23 -5.82 38.38
N SER A 773 -0.52 -4.70 38.19
CA SER A 773 0.94 -4.62 38.19
C SER A 773 1.39 -3.32 38.83
N LEU A 774 2.51 -3.35 39.55
CA LEU A 774 3.14 -2.18 40.18
C LEU A 774 4.62 -2.13 39.79
N PRO A 775 5.23 -0.93 39.70
CA PRO A 775 4.64 0.39 39.95
C PRO A 775 3.78 0.92 38.79
N LYS A 776 2.88 1.88 39.08
CA LYS A 776 2.03 2.56 38.08
C LYS A 776 1.93 4.06 38.34
N TRP A 777 1.86 4.85 37.27
CA TRP A 777 1.53 6.27 37.34
C TRP A 777 0.06 6.48 36.94
N ILE A 778 -0.67 7.24 37.74
CA ILE A 778 -2.07 7.57 37.49
C ILE A 778 -2.25 9.08 37.65
N LEU A 779 -2.88 9.72 36.67
CA LEU A 779 -3.29 11.11 36.79
C LEU A 779 -4.77 11.17 37.17
N PHE A 780 -5.06 11.68 38.37
CA PHE A 780 -6.40 12.08 38.79
C PHE A 780 -6.67 13.51 38.35
N LYS A 781 -7.77 13.70 37.62
CA LYS A 781 -8.14 14.97 37.01
C LYS A 781 -9.02 15.78 37.92
N LYS A 782 -8.96 17.11 37.81
CA LYS A 782 -9.86 18.04 38.53
C LYS A 782 -11.34 17.75 38.29
N GLN A 783 -11.70 17.20 37.13
CA GLN A 783 -13.08 16.84 36.80
C GLN A 783 -13.57 15.56 37.54
N GLY A 784 -12.68 14.83 38.22
CA GLY A 784 -13.00 13.63 39.00
C GLY A 784 -12.81 12.30 38.26
N SER A 785 -12.28 12.32 37.04
CA SER A 785 -11.86 11.12 36.30
C SER A 785 -10.36 10.88 36.43
N TYR A 786 -9.87 9.74 35.95
CA TYR A 786 -8.44 9.45 35.92
C TYR A 786 -8.01 8.76 34.62
N GLU A 787 -6.70 8.81 34.35
CA GLU A 787 -6.03 8.02 33.31
C GLU A 787 -4.82 7.29 33.90
N ILE A 788 -4.55 6.09 33.40
CA ILE A 788 -3.36 5.30 33.74
C ILE A 788 -2.27 5.51 32.68
N TYR A 789 -1.04 5.70 33.13
CA TYR A 789 0.13 5.75 32.25
C TYR A 789 0.65 4.34 31.95
N HIS A 790 0.83 4.05 30.66
CA HIS A 790 1.29 2.74 30.17
C HIS A 790 2.67 2.78 29.50
N GLY A 791 3.34 3.94 29.50
CA GLY A 791 4.66 4.09 28.90
C GLY A 791 5.80 3.61 29.81
N LYS A 792 7.05 3.98 29.46
CA LYS A 792 8.24 3.61 30.25
C LYS A 792 8.24 4.38 31.57
N MET A 793 8.27 3.64 32.69
CA MET A 793 8.05 4.16 34.06
C MET A 793 9.19 5.02 34.63
N GLU A 794 10.35 5.00 33.98
CA GLU A 794 11.57 5.70 34.41
C GLU A 794 11.84 6.97 33.58
N ILE A 795 11.14 7.17 32.45
CA ILE A 795 11.36 8.30 31.56
C ILE A 795 10.51 9.48 32.02
N VAL A 796 11.13 10.35 32.81
CA VAL A 796 10.53 11.59 33.36
C VAL A 796 9.73 12.37 32.31
N HIS A 797 10.31 12.56 31.13
CA HIS A 797 9.69 13.34 30.06
C HIS A 797 8.38 12.72 29.55
N ASP A 798 8.36 11.40 29.32
CA ASP A 798 7.17 10.72 28.80
C ASP A 798 6.03 10.75 29.82
N ILE A 799 6.38 10.65 31.12
CA ILE A 799 5.42 10.76 32.23
C ILE A 799 4.88 12.19 32.33
N ALA A 800 5.75 13.20 32.22
CA ALA A 800 5.34 14.60 32.22
C ALA A 800 4.43 14.94 31.04
N LEU A 801 4.75 14.45 29.83
CA LEU A 801 3.91 14.61 28.64
C LEU A 801 2.53 14.02 28.86
N PHE A 802 2.49 12.78 29.32
CA PHE A 802 1.24 12.12 29.67
C PHE A 802 0.42 12.96 30.67
N ALA A 803 1.06 13.45 31.73
CA ALA A 803 0.37 14.23 32.77
C ALA A 803 -0.24 15.53 32.21
N ILE A 804 0.51 16.27 31.38
CA ILE A 804 0.06 17.53 30.76
C ILE A 804 -1.07 17.29 29.76
N GLU A 805 -0.91 16.31 28.85
CA GLU A 805 -1.93 15.96 27.85
C GLU A 805 -3.21 15.45 28.51
N SER A 806 -3.07 14.55 29.50
CA SER A 806 -4.19 13.96 30.22
C SER A 806 -4.93 15.01 31.06
N HIS A 807 -4.20 15.92 31.72
CA HIS A 807 -4.81 17.05 32.46
C HIS A 807 -5.71 17.90 31.58
N SER A 808 -5.28 18.15 30.34
CA SER A 808 -5.99 19.01 29.38
C SER A 808 -7.11 18.30 28.63
N SER A 809 -7.16 16.96 28.70
CA SER A 809 -8.08 16.11 27.94
C SER A 809 -9.31 15.69 28.75
N PRO A 810 -10.50 15.60 28.14
CA PRO A 810 -11.70 15.03 28.77
C PRO A 810 -11.73 13.49 28.75
N LEU A 811 -10.71 12.82 28.21
CA LEU A 811 -10.63 11.35 28.14
C LEU A 811 -10.71 10.72 29.54
N VAL A 812 -11.44 9.61 29.69
CA VAL A 812 -11.59 8.92 30.97
C VAL A 812 -11.31 7.42 30.83
N THR A 813 -10.69 6.82 31.86
CA THR A 813 -10.62 5.35 31.97
C THR A 813 -11.94 4.83 32.52
N LEU A 814 -12.56 3.86 31.84
CA LEU A 814 -13.82 3.25 32.22
C LEU A 814 -13.60 1.95 33.02
N THR A 815 -14.40 1.79 34.05
CA THR A 815 -14.63 0.54 34.80
C THR A 815 -15.86 -0.18 34.24
N PRO A 816 -16.12 -1.45 34.63
CA PRO A 816 -17.34 -2.15 34.21
C PRO A 816 -18.64 -1.41 34.55
N GLU A 817 -18.73 -0.75 35.71
CA GLU A 817 -19.95 0.01 36.08
C GLU A 817 -20.10 1.29 35.26
N THR A 818 -19.00 2.04 35.10
CA THR A 818 -19.01 3.31 34.36
C THR A 818 -19.14 3.10 32.86
N TYR A 819 -18.62 2.00 32.31
CA TYR A 819 -18.85 1.57 30.93
C TYR A 819 -20.33 1.31 30.65
N THR A 820 -20.98 0.56 31.54
CA THR A 820 -22.41 0.23 31.40
C THR A 820 -23.25 1.51 31.44
N SER A 821 -22.87 2.46 32.31
CA SER A 821 -23.52 3.76 32.40
C SER A 821 -23.26 4.63 31.17
N ALA A 822 -22.04 4.59 30.61
CA ALA A 822 -21.66 5.35 29.42
C ALA A 822 -22.47 4.92 28.19
N VAL A 823 -22.49 3.62 27.88
CA VAL A 823 -23.19 3.08 26.70
C VAL A 823 -24.72 3.27 26.79
N ASN A 824 -25.28 3.26 28.01
CA ASN A 824 -26.72 3.43 28.23
C ASN A 824 -27.15 4.88 28.51
N SER A 825 -26.22 5.84 28.61
CA SER A 825 -26.54 7.23 28.99
C SER A 825 -27.37 7.98 27.96
N GLY A 826 -27.36 7.51 26.69
CA GLY A 826 -27.94 8.24 25.55
C GLY A 826 -27.04 9.36 25.02
N ASP A 827 -26.02 9.76 25.79
CA ASP A 827 -24.99 10.70 25.37
C ASP A 827 -24.09 10.10 24.27
N GLU A 828 -23.40 10.97 23.54
CA GLU A 828 -22.45 10.57 22.52
C GLU A 828 -21.09 10.21 23.15
N TRP A 829 -20.67 8.96 22.98
CA TRP A 829 -19.41 8.41 23.49
C TRP A 829 -18.56 7.83 22.38
N LEU A 830 -17.26 8.18 22.36
CA LEU A 830 -16.25 7.42 21.63
C LEU A 830 -15.44 6.61 22.66
N ILE A 831 -15.54 5.28 22.59
CA ILE A 831 -14.87 4.36 23.51
C ILE A 831 -13.77 3.61 22.77
N ASP A 832 -12.53 3.70 23.24
CA ASP A 832 -11.41 2.90 22.76
C ASP A 832 -11.27 1.61 23.57
N TYR A 833 -11.45 0.49 22.88
CA TYR A 833 -11.25 -0.86 23.38
C TYR A 833 -9.81 -1.24 23.04
N TYR A 834 -8.95 -1.23 24.06
CA TYR A 834 -7.51 -1.30 23.86
C TYR A 834 -6.85 -2.31 24.79
N ALA A 835 -5.63 -2.68 24.45
CA ALA A 835 -4.77 -3.49 25.31
C ALA A 835 -3.50 -2.68 25.67
N PRO A 836 -3.09 -2.63 26.96
CA PRO A 836 -1.90 -1.89 27.38
C PRO A 836 -0.59 -2.34 26.73
N TRP A 837 -0.50 -3.61 26.36
CA TRP A 837 0.67 -4.20 25.70
C TRP A 837 0.76 -3.87 24.20
N CYS A 838 -0.31 -3.30 23.61
CA CYS A 838 -0.39 -3.02 22.17
C CYS A 838 0.21 -1.64 21.84
N PRO A 839 1.35 -1.56 21.12
CA PRO A 839 1.97 -0.26 20.81
C PRO A 839 1.08 0.68 19.97
N PRO A 840 0.35 0.23 18.93
CA PRO A 840 -0.60 1.08 18.21
C PRO A 840 -1.70 1.66 19.11
N CYS A 841 -2.10 0.93 20.15
CA CYS A 841 -3.11 1.37 21.12
C CYS A 841 -2.60 2.53 21.97
N LEU A 842 -1.39 2.41 22.51
CA LEU A 842 -0.78 3.47 23.30
C LEU A 842 -0.57 4.76 22.50
N ARG A 843 -0.39 4.65 21.18
CA ARG A 843 -0.34 5.80 20.27
C ARG A 843 -1.71 6.43 20.08
N LEU A 844 -2.75 5.63 19.87
CA LEU A 844 -4.11 6.12 19.67
C LEU A 844 -4.63 6.94 20.86
N LEU A 845 -4.24 6.57 22.09
CA LEU A 845 -4.56 7.35 23.29
C LEU A 845 -4.22 8.84 23.15
N LYS A 846 -3.14 9.18 22.43
CA LYS A 846 -2.73 10.57 22.23
C LYS A 846 -3.66 11.31 21.25
N GLU A 847 -4.04 10.67 20.16
CA GLU A 847 -5.01 11.21 19.20
C GLU A 847 -6.36 11.45 19.88
N LEU A 848 -6.80 10.51 20.73
CA LEU A 848 -8.03 10.63 21.50
C LEU A 848 -7.97 11.78 22.52
N ARG A 849 -6.82 12.02 23.17
CA ARG A 849 -6.66 13.18 24.05
C ARG A 849 -6.83 14.51 23.32
N ARG A 850 -6.43 14.58 22.05
CA ARG A 850 -6.54 15.81 21.22
C ARG A 850 -7.89 15.99 20.56
N LEU A 851 -8.67 14.91 20.41
CA LEU A 851 -9.93 14.89 19.66
C LEU A 851 -10.92 15.99 20.09
N HIS A 852 -10.95 16.34 21.38
CA HIS A 852 -11.84 17.37 21.90
C HIS A 852 -11.58 18.77 21.31
N ASN A 853 -10.40 19.03 20.72
CA ASN A 853 -10.11 20.28 20.01
C ASN A 853 -10.76 20.35 18.63
N TYR A 854 -11.21 19.21 18.08
CA TYR A 854 -11.74 19.08 16.73
C TYR A 854 -13.23 18.74 16.72
N VAL A 855 -13.73 18.05 17.76
CA VAL A 855 -15.13 17.62 17.85
C VAL A 855 -15.74 18.12 19.14
N GLU A 856 -16.77 18.97 19.01
CA GLU A 856 -17.56 19.42 20.14
C GLU A 856 -18.56 18.35 20.62
N SER A 857 -18.89 18.40 21.92
CA SER A 857 -19.96 17.63 22.56
C SER A 857 -19.83 16.09 22.49
N ILE A 858 -18.61 15.57 22.43
CA ILE A 858 -18.34 14.12 22.50
C ILE A 858 -17.63 13.73 23.81
N LYS A 859 -18.07 12.64 24.43
CA LYS A 859 -17.38 12.03 25.59
C LYS A 859 -16.40 10.98 25.10
N ILE A 860 -15.23 10.88 25.73
CA ILE A 860 -14.15 10.01 25.27
C ILE A 860 -13.76 9.08 26.41
N GLY A 861 -13.83 7.77 26.17
CA GLY A 861 -13.54 6.74 27.16
C GLY A 861 -12.54 5.71 26.66
N THR A 862 -11.84 5.05 27.57
CA THR A 862 -10.99 3.88 27.28
C THR A 862 -11.40 2.71 28.17
N ILE A 863 -11.37 1.49 27.63
CA ILE A 863 -11.63 0.25 28.37
C ILE A 863 -10.47 -0.72 28.13
N ASP A 864 -9.86 -1.20 29.22
CA ASP A 864 -8.77 -2.15 29.17
C ASP A 864 -9.31 -3.56 28.90
N CYS A 865 -9.04 -4.08 27.70
CA CYS A 865 -9.49 -5.40 27.28
C CYS A 865 -8.64 -6.56 27.78
N ASP A 866 -7.42 -6.29 28.25
CA ASP A 866 -6.60 -7.29 28.94
C ASP A 866 -7.22 -7.61 30.31
N GLN A 867 -7.70 -6.57 30.98
CA GLN A 867 -8.39 -6.67 32.26
C GLN A 867 -9.86 -7.11 32.14
N TYR A 868 -10.61 -6.52 31.19
CA TYR A 868 -12.06 -6.71 31.04
C TYR A 868 -12.45 -7.40 29.73
N GLY A 869 -11.81 -8.55 29.44
CA GLY A 869 -12.01 -9.28 28.18
C GLY A 869 -13.47 -9.65 27.85
N ASP A 870 -14.34 -9.84 28.85
CA ASP A 870 -15.77 -10.10 28.64
C ASP A 870 -16.51 -8.93 27.99
N ILE A 871 -16.18 -7.69 28.38
CA ILE A 871 -16.78 -6.48 27.79
C ILE A 871 -16.36 -6.36 26.33
N CYS A 872 -15.08 -6.57 26.05
CA CYS A 872 -14.52 -6.44 24.71
C CYS A 872 -15.01 -7.56 23.76
N ARG A 873 -15.14 -8.80 24.25
CA ARG A 873 -15.74 -9.90 23.48
C ARG A 873 -17.20 -9.60 23.10
N LYS A 874 -18.01 -9.04 24.01
CA LYS A 874 -19.39 -8.64 23.72
C LYS A 874 -19.47 -7.49 22.72
N ALA A 875 -18.49 -6.60 22.71
CA ALA A 875 -18.35 -5.52 21.73
C ALA A 875 -17.78 -6.00 20.38
N ASN A 876 -17.56 -7.31 20.19
CA ASN A 876 -17.04 -7.92 18.96
C ASN A 876 -15.68 -7.35 18.52
N THR A 877 -14.79 -7.08 19.49
CA THR A 877 -13.46 -6.53 19.21
C THR A 877 -12.47 -7.65 18.89
N ASN A 878 -12.16 -7.86 17.61
CA ASN A 878 -11.23 -8.92 17.17
C ASN A 878 -9.78 -8.44 16.99
N ALA A 879 -9.49 -7.19 17.33
CA ALA A 879 -8.16 -6.59 17.28
C ALA A 879 -8.12 -5.26 18.02
N TYR A 880 -6.90 -4.83 18.35
CA TYR A 880 -6.65 -3.58 19.06
C TYR A 880 -5.73 -2.64 18.26
N PRO A 881 -5.88 -1.31 18.40
CA PRO A 881 -7.00 -0.65 19.09
C PRO A 881 -8.30 -0.79 18.29
N ASN A 882 -9.45 -0.60 18.95
CA ASN A 882 -10.75 -0.59 18.30
C ASN A 882 -11.62 0.51 18.94
N ILE A 883 -11.94 1.54 18.17
CA ILE A 883 -12.78 2.63 18.63
C ILE A 883 -14.23 2.36 18.24
N VAL A 884 -15.13 2.51 19.19
CA VAL A 884 -16.56 2.39 18.96
C VAL A 884 -17.24 3.68 19.37
N TRP A 885 -17.95 4.26 18.42
CA TRP A 885 -18.85 5.37 18.66
C TRP A 885 -20.20 4.84 19.13
N HIS A 886 -20.76 5.42 20.19
CA HIS A 886 -22.05 5.08 20.80
C HIS A 886 -22.92 6.32 20.92
N SER A 887 -24.18 6.26 20.47
CA SER A 887 -25.18 7.31 20.73
C SER A 887 -26.60 6.78 20.56
N GLY A 888 -27.46 7.00 21.57
CA GLY A 888 -28.89 6.65 21.49
C GLY A 888 -29.17 5.17 21.15
N GLY A 889 -28.34 4.25 21.64
CA GLY A 889 -28.44 2.81 21.35
C GLY A 889 -27.89 2.37 19.99
N ARG A 890 -27.37 3.30 19.18
CA ARG A 890 -26.60 2.98 17.96
C ARG A 890 -25.12 2.89 18.29
N SER A 891 -24.42 1.99 17.61
CA SER A 891 -22.97 1.87 17.70
C SER A 891 -22.34 1.66 16.33
N SER A 892 -21.22 2.34 16.08
CA SER A 892 -20.39 2.15 14.88
C SER A 892 -18.96 1.88 15.33
N ALA A 893 -18.30 0.87 14.78
CA ALA A 893 -16.96 0.47 15.19
C ALA A 893 -15.94 0.71 14.07
N ARG A 894 -14.72 1.08 14.45
CA ARG A 894 -13.57 1.19 13.55
C ARG A 894 -12.33 0.65 14.22
N ALA A 895 -11.73 -0.35 13.59
CA ALA A 895 -10.60 -1.05 14.15
C ALA A 895 -9.26 -0.60 13.53
N GLY A 896 -8.23 -0.48 14.37
CA GLY A 896 -6.87 -0.09 14.00
C GLY A 896 -6.52 1.35 14.37
N TYR A 897 -5.21 1.65 14.34
CA TYR A 897 -4.72 3.02 14.54
C TYR A 897 -5.25 3.97 13.45
N VAL A 898 -5.63 5.18 13.88
CA VAL A 898 -6.12 6.28 13.05
C VAL A 898 -5.65 7.60 13.64
N ASP A 899 -5.32 8.57 12.79
CA ASP A 899 -5.04 9.94 13.24
C ASP A 899 -6.34 10.70 13.60
N VAL A 900 -6.19 11.81 14.31
CA VAL A 900 -7.33 12.61 14.79
C VAL A 900 -8.27 13.05 13.67
N ASN A 901 -7.77 13.44 12.49
CA ASN A 901 -8.63 13.87 11.38
C ASN A 901 -9.49 12.72 10.87
N THR A 902 -8.90 11.53 10.79
CA THR A 902 -9.58 10.30 10.39
C THR A 902 -10.62 9.88 11.44
N ILE A 903 -10.40 10.15 12.73
CA ILE A 903 -11.37 9.95 13.80
C ILE A 903 -12.54 10.94 13.66
N VAL A 904 -12.26 12.21 13.35
CA VAL A 904 -13.29 13.24 13.09
C VAL A 904 -14.18 12.79 11.93
N GLU A 905 -13.60 12.40 10.79
CA GLU A 905 -14.36 11.90 9.63
C GLU A 905 -15.23 10.68 9.98
N PHE A 906 -14.73 9.80 10.85
CA PHE A 906 -15.47 8.63 11.33
C PHE A 906 -16.66 9.02 12.22
N ILE A 907 -16.49 9.97 13.14
CA ILE A 907 -17.58 10.44 14.01
C ILE A 907 -18.65 11.15 13.18
N GLU A 908 -18.25 12.02 12.25
CA GLU A 908 -19.18 12.71 11.35
C GLU A 908 -20.02 11.72 10.53
N ASP A 909 -19.37 10.67 10.02
CA ASP A 909 -20.04 9.58 9.30
C ASP A 909 -20.94 8.72 10.21
N ALA A 910 -20.56 8.49 11.46
CA ALA A 910 -21.38 7.76 12.42
C ALA A 910 -22.63 8.55 12.85
N ARG A 911 -22.52 9.88 12.96
CA ARG A 911 -23.64 10.80 13.25
C ARG A 911 -24.67 10.78 12.13
N ASP A 912 -24.20 10.88 10.88
CA ASP A 912 -25.03 10.91 9.66
C ASP A 912 -24.51 9.92 8.60
N PRO A 913 -24.89 8.62 8.69
CA PRO A 913 -24.42 7.60 7.78
C PRO A 913 -25.07 7.77 6.39
N ILE A 914 -24.34 8.44 5.51
CA ILE A 914 -24.76 8.70 4.12
C ILE A 914 -24.68 7.43 3.24
N VAL A 915 -23.89 6.44 3.66
CA VAL A 915 -23.78 5.13 3.02
C VAL A 915 -24.43 4.08 3.93
N VAL A 916 -25.40 3.35 3.40
CA VAL A 916 -26.19 2.37 4.16
C VAL A 916 -25.47 1.03 4.21
N ASP A 917 -25.30 0.46 5.39
CA ASP A 917 -24.87 -0.93 5.55
C ASP A 917 -25.97 -1.90 5.10
N LEU A 918 -25.70 -2.62 4.03
CA LEU A 918 -26.60 -3.58 3.42
C LEU A 918 -26.22 -5.01 3.84
N SER A 919 -27.23 -5.73 4.30
CA SER A 919 -27.18 -7.10 4.78
C SER A 919 -28.25 -7.94 4.07
N PRO A 920 -28.23 -9.28 4.21
CA PRO A 920 -29.24 -10.14 3.59
C PRO A 920 -30.69 -9.78 3.95
N SER A 921 -30.94 -9.16 5.11
CA SER A 921 -32.29 -8.81 5.56
C SER A 921 -32.83 -7.52 4.94
N ASN A 922 -31.96 -6.59 4.52
CA ASN A 922 -32.36 -5.27 4.04
C ASN A 922 -31.98 -5.01 2.57
N PHE A 923 -31.11 -5.83 1.96
CA PHE A 923 -30.66 -5.63 0.58
C PHE A 923 -31.83 -5.68 -0.41
N ASP A 924 -32.60 -6.77 -0.41
CA ASP A 924 -33.74 -6.93 -1.31
C ASP A 924 -34.82 -5.85 -1.12
N PRO A 925 -35.33 -5.57 0.10
CA PRO A 925 -36.38 -4.57 0.28
C PRO A 925 -35.94 -3.13 -0.05
N LEU A 926 -34.65 -2.80 0.12
CA LEU A 926 -34.15 -1.45 -0.14
C LEU A 926 -33.66 -1.25 -1.58
N VAL A 927 -32.91 -2.22 -2.11
CA VAL A 927 -32.21 -2.12 -3.40
C VAL A 927 -33.07 -2.70 -4.53
N LEU A 928 -33.51 -3.96 -4.43
CA LEU A 928 -34.19 -4.67 -5.52
C LEU A 928 -35.70 -4.35 -5.57
N ASN A 929 -36.35 -4.25 -4.41
CA ASN A 929 -37.77 -3.96 -4.26
C ASN A 929 -38.02 -2.54 -3.75
N GLY A 930 -37.01 -1.66 -3.90
CA GLY A 930 -37.06 -0.27 -3.47
C GLY A 930 -38.12 0.57 -4.21
N ARG A 931 -38.26 1.83 -3.79
CA ARG A 931 -39.22 2.76 -4.40
C ARG A 931 -38.93 2.95 -5.90
N LYS A 932 -39.96 2.89 -6.74
CA LYS A 932 -39.81 3.17 -8.18
C LYS A 932 -39.26 4.59 -8.37
N GLY A 933 -38.24 4.73 -9.23
CA GLY A 933 -37.56 6.00 -9.49
C GLY A 933 -36.35 6.29 -8.60
N THR A 934 -35.99 5.41 -7.66
CA THR A 934 -34.71 5.50 -6.93
C THR A 934 -33.60 4.70 -7.61
N VAL A 935 -32.36 5.14 -7.43
CA VAL A 935 -31.16 4.46 -7.89
C VAL A 935 -30.25 4.17 -6.71
N TRP A 936 -29.55 3.04 -6.76
CA TRP A 936 -28.58 2.62 -5.75
C TRP A 936 -27.22 2.41 -6.39
N LEU A 937 -26.19 3.02 -5.82
CA LEU A 937 -24.82 2.58 -6.02
C LEU A 937 -24.47 1.71 -4.82
N VAL A 938 -23.89 0.52 -5.04
CA VAL A 938 -23.53 -0.40 -3.95
C VAL A 938 -22.08 -0.83 -4.10
N ASP A 939 -21.28 -0.65 -3.04
CA ASP A 939 -19.91 -1.18 -2.93
C ASP A 939 -19.89 -2.55 -2.23
N PHE A 940 -19.40 -3.56 -2.93
CA PHE A 940 -19.18 -4.91 -2.40
C PHE A 940 -17.71 -5.06 -2.04
N TYR A 941 -17.42 -5.13 -0.74
CA TYR A 941 -16.06 -5.03 -0.21
C TYR A 941 -15.72 -6.15 0.76
N ALA A 942 -14.44 -6.24 1.15
CA ALA A 942 -13.99 -7.08 2.26
C ALA A 942 -13.07 -6.25 3.18
N PRO A 943 -13.13 -6.37 4.52
CA PRO A 943 -12.33 -5.54 5.43
C PRO A 943 -10.81 -5.69 5.28
N TRP A 944 -10.35 -6.87 4.86
CA TRP A 944 -8.92 -7.19 4.64
C TRP A 944 -8.39 -6.71 3.28
N CYS A 945 -9.25 -6.19 2.40
CA CYS A 945 -8.90 -5.79 1.05
C CYS A 945 -8.32 -4.35 1.01
N GLY A 946 -7.03 -4.22 0.71
CA GLY A 946 -6.34 -2.93 0.61
C GLY A 946 -7.00 -1.92 -0.34
N PRO A 947 -7.33 -2.30 -1.60
CA PRO A 947 -8.06 -1.42 -2.52
C PRO A 947 -9.45 -1.00 -2.02
N CYS A 948 -10.11 -1.84 -1.22
CA CYS A 948 -11.41 -1.54 -0.62
C CYS A 948 -11.26 -0.45 0.45
N ASN A 949 -10.25 -0.57 1.29
CA ASN A 949 -9.92 0.44 2.30
C ASN A 949 -9.54 1.79 1.69
N GLN A 950 -8.92 1.79 0.49
CA GLN A 950 -8.66 3.01 -0.27
C GLN A 950 -9.92 3.62 -0.91
N LEU A 951 -10.85 2.78 -1.37
CA LEU A 951 -12.10 3.22 -1.98
C LEU A 951 -13.08 3.83 -0.95
N ALA A 952 -13.19 3.23 0.23
CA ALA A 952 -14.17 3.60 1.26
C ALA A 952 -14.28 5.13 1.52
N PRO A 953 -13.19 5.89 1.75
CA PRO A 953 -13.29 7.34 1.95
C PRO A 953 -13.75 8.10 0.69
N GLU A 954 -13.28 7.70 -0.50
CA GLU A 954 -13.67 8.32 -1.78
C GLU A 954 -15.14 8.04 -2.11
N TYR A 955 -15.61 6.83 -1.79
CA TYR A 955 -17.00 6.43 -1.97
C TYR A 955 -17.95 7.24 -1.07
N LYS A 956 -17.58 7.47 0.20
CA LYS A 956 -18.33 8.34 1.12
C LYS A 956 -18.35 9.80 0.67
N LYS A 957 -17.22 10.33 0.16
CA LYS A 957 -17.17 11.68 -0.44
C LYS A 957 -18.11 11.81 -1.63
N LEU A 958 -18.12 10.83 -2.54
CA LEU A 958 -19.07 10.78 -3.65
C LEU A 958 -20.52 10.82 -3.15
N ALA A 959 -20.84 10.01 -2.13
CA ALA A 959 -22.18 9.93 -1.57
C ALA A 959 -22.61 11.29 -0.97
N ARG A 960 -21.71 11.99 -0.27
CA ARG A 960 -21.91 13.37 0.23
C ARG A 960 -22.16 14.37 -0.91
N ASN A 961 -21.36 14.33 -1.98
CA ASN A 961 -21.55 15.21 -3.13
C ASN A 961 -22.91 15.02 -3.81
N MET A 962 -23.47 13.81 -3.74
CA MET A 962 -24.74 13.44 -4.37
C MET A 962 -25.93 13.56 -3.43
N HIS A 963 -25.73 13.97 -2.17
CA HIS A 963 -26.78 14.05 -1.14
C HIS A 963 -27.99 14.91 -1.54
N MET A 964 -27.78 15.95 -2.35
CA MET A 964 -28.87 16.80 -2.87
C MET A 964 -29.84 16.04 -3.79
N LYS A 965 -29.40 14.93 -4.41
CA LYS A 965 -30.22 14.06 -5.24
C LYS A 965 -30.84 12.96 -4.37
N LYS A 966 -31.93 13.29 -3.67
CA LYS A 966 -32.65 12.38 -2.74
C LYS A 966 -33.08 11.02 -3.32
N PHE A 967 -33.05 10.85 -4.64
CA PHE A 967 -33.36 9.60 -5.33
C PHE A 967 -32.12 8.72 -5.59
N VAL A 968 -30.92 9.21 -5.28
CA VAL A 968 -29.64 8.47 -5.38
C VAL A 968 -29.25 8.01 -3.98
N HIS A 969 -29.11 6.71 -3.82
CA HIS A 969 -28.73 6.08 -2.55
C HIS A 969 -27.41 5.34 -2.70
N PHE A 970 -26.67 5.25 -1.61
CA PHE A 970 -25.38 4.57 -1.54
C PHE A 970 -25.45 3.47 -0.50
N GLY A 971 -24.96 2.29 -0.85
CA GLY A 971 -24.92 1.13 0.04
C GLY A 971 -23.55 0.46 0.03
N MET A 972 -23.27 -0.30 1.08
CA MET A 972 -22.09 -1.17 1.13
C MET A 972 -22.44 -2.54 1.69
N VAL A 973 -21.79 -3.57 1.17
CA VAL A 973 -21.98 -4.97 1.61
C VAL A 973 -20.62 -5.55 1.98
N ASP A 974 -20.48 -5.95 3.24
CA ASP A 974 -19.32 -6.73 3.70
C ASP A 974 -19.46 -8.17 3.20
N CYS A 975 -18.67 -8.52 2.19
CA CYS A 975 -18.66 -9.85 1.59
C CYS A 975 -17.84 -10.89 2.37
N ASP A 976 -17.06 -10.46 3.37
CA ASP A 976 -16.41 -11.37 4.31
C ASP A 976 -17.45 -11.91 5.29
N TYR A 977 -18.27 -11.02 5.84
CA TYR A 977 -19.35 -11.37 6.76
C TYR A 977 -20.59 -11.95 6.06
N HIS A 978 -20.99 -11.39 4.91
CA HIS A 978 -22.16 -11.80 4.13
C HIS A 978 -21.79 -12.55 2.84
N ARG A 979 -20.87 -13.51 2.96
CA ARG A 979 -20.30 -14.26 1.83
C ARG A 979 -21.34 -14.86 0.88
N GLN A 980 -22.42 -15.44 1.42
CA GLN A 980 -23.46 -16.07 0.60
C GLN A 980 -24.23 -15.06 -0.26
N LEU A 981 -24.51 -13.86 0.27
CA LEU A 981 -25.17 -12.79 -0.48
C LEU A 981 -24.30 -12.36 -1.67
N CYS A 982 -23.00 -12.13 -1.44
CA CYS A 982 -22.08 -11.73 -2.50
C CYS A 982 -21.87 -12.81 -3.56
N ILE A 983 -21.81 -14.09 -3.16
CA ILE A 983 -21.77 -15.22 -4.10
C ILE A 983 -23.04 -15.27 -4.96
N ASN A 984 -24.23 -15.15 -4.35
CA ASN A 984 -25.50 -15.19 -5.07
C ASN A 984 -25.64 -14.03 -6.06
N LEU A 985 -25.10 -12.86 -5.71
CA LEU A 985 -25.04 -11.70 -6.59
C LEU A 985 -23.88 -11.79 -7.62
N GLY A 986 -23.06 -12.84 -7.61
CA GLY A 986 -21.98 -13.03 -8.57
C GLY A 986 -20.83 -12.03 -8.43
N VAL A 987 -20.51 -11.58 -7.20
CA VAL A 987 -19.34 -10.74 -6.93
C VAL A 987 -18.08 -11.60 -6.93
N GLN A 988 -17.11 -11.30 -7.81
CA GLN A 988 -15.91 -12.12 -8.02
C GLN A 988 -14.60 -11.49 -7.52
N SER A 989 -14.62 -10.20 -7.19
CA SER A 989 -13.44 -9.46 -6.72
C SER A 989 -13.86 -8.27 -5.86
N TYR A 990 -12.93 -7.76 -5.06
CA TYR A 990 -13.20 -6.64 -4.16
C TYR A 990 -12.22 -5.47 -4.42
N PRO A 991 -12.67 -4.21 -4.34
CA PRO A 991 -14.07 -3.81 -4.28
C PRO A 991 -14.74 -3.95 -5.67
N THR A 992 -16.04 -4.24 -5.68
CA THR A 992 -16.91 -4.21 -6.86
C THR A 992 -18.04 -3.21 -6.62
N ILE A 993 -18.13 -2.18 -7.45
CA ILE A 993 -19.16 -1.14 -7.33
C ILE A 993 -20.24 -1.41 -8.39
N ARG A 994 -21.51 -1.47 -7.97
CA ARG A 994 -22.64 -1.74 -8.87
C ARG A 994 -23.70 -0.67 -8.82
N PHE A 995 -24.26 -0.36 -9.99
CA PHE A 995 -25.39 0.54 -10.14
C PHE A 995 -26.69 -0.24 -10.37
N TYR A 996 -27.70 0.07 -9.57
CA TYR A 996 -29.05 -0.45 -9.65
C TYR A 996 -30.01 0.70 -9.94
N SER A 997 -30.87 0.53 -10.95
CA SER A 997 -31.90 1.51 -11.32
C SER A 997 -33.27 0.89 -11.21
N SER A 998 -34.16 1.51 -10.42
CA SER A 998 -35.55 1.05 -10.21
C SER A 998 -35.67 -0.44 -9.89
N GLY A 999 -34.81 -0.93 -8.99
CA GLY A 999 -34.84 -2.32 -8.52
C GLY A 999 -34.09 -3.34 -9.39
N SER A 1000 -33.52 -2.92 -10.52
CA SER A 1000 -32.82 -3.82 -11.44
C SER A 1000 -31.33 -3.52 -11.51
N TYR A 1001 -30.53 -4.58 -11.45
CA TYR A 1001 -29.11 -4.52 -11.78
C TYR A 1001 -28.94 -3.93 -13.19
N THR A 1002 -28.09 -2.92 -13.32
CA THR A 1002 -27.87 -2.23 -14.60
C THR A 1002 -26.45 -2.45 -15.09
N VAL A 1003 -25.44 -2.07 -14.30
CA VAL A 1003 -24.04 -2.06 -14.75
C VAL A 1003 -23.05 -2.01 -13.58
N ASP A 1004 -21.88 -2.61 -13.76
CA ASP A 1004 -20.73 -2.50 -12.85
C ASP A 1004 -19.88 -1.28 -13.21
N TYR A 1005 -19.30 -0.62 -12.20
CA TYR A 1005 -18.28 0.41 -12.43
C TYR A 1005 -17.04 -0.21 -13.13
N PRO A 1006 -16.53 0.39 -14.21
CA PRO A 1006 -15.43 -0.19 -14.98
C PRO A 1006 -14.16 -0.41 -14.14
N THR A 1007 -13.56 -1.59 -14.27
CA THR A 1007 -12.35 -1.97 -13.50
C THR A 1007 -11.09 -1.24 -13.95
N ASN A 1008 -11.08 -0.67 -15.15
CA ASN A 1008 -9.99 0.09 -15.75
C ASN A 1008 -10.11 1.62 -15.54
N TRP A 1009 -11.07 2.08 -14.74
CA TRP A 1009 -11.26 3.49 -14.43
C TRP A 1009 -10.72 3.85 -13.04
N TRP A 1010 -10.37 5.13 -12.87
CA TRP A 1010 -9.97 5.67 -11.57
C TRP A 1010 -11.14 5.58 -10.58
N ARG A 1011 -10.84 5.26 -9.32
CA ARG A 1011 -11.83 5.03 -8.26
C ARG A 1011 -11.88 6.19 -7.25
N ASP A 1012 -11.50 7.38 -7.69
CA ASP A 1012 -11.70 8.63 -6.93
C ASP A 1012 -13.14 9.12 -7.06
N HIS A 1013 -13.59 9.92 -6.09
CA HIS A 1013 -14.96 10.42 -6.04
C HIS A 1013 -15.38 11.17 -7.32
N ARG A 1014 -14.47 11.92 -7.96
CA ARG A 1014 -14.79 12.73 -9.15
C ARG A 1014 -15.02 11.85 -10.37
N SER A 1015 -14.17 10.85 -10.59
CA SER A 1015 -14.33 9.90 -11.70
C SER A 1015 -15.62 9.10 -11.58
N MET A 1016 -15.93 8.62 -10.37
CA MET A 1016 -17.17 7.91 -10.09
C MET A 1016 -18.40 8.81 -10.21
N GLU A 1017 -18.31 10.08 -9.83
CA GLU A 1017 -19.39 11.05 -10.00
C GLU A 1017 -19.72 11.29 -11.47
N VAL A 1018 -18.70 11.49 -12.32
CA VAL A 1018 -18.89 11.66 -13.77
C VAL A 1018 -19.53 10.42 -14.38
N TRP A 1019 -19.06 9.24 -13.99
CA TRP A 1019 -19.64 7.98 -14.46
C TRP A 1019 -21.10 7.84 -14.03
N LEU A 1020 -21.41 8.07 -12.75
CA LEU A 1020 -22.75 7.93 -12.19
C LEU A 1020 -23.72 8.88 -12.88
N ARG A 1021 -23.32 10.14 -13.12
CA ARG A 1021 -24.14 11.15 -13.80
C ARG A 1021 -24.60 10.74 -15.20
N ASN A 1022 -23.86 9.88 -15.91
CA ASN A 1022 -24.27 9.36 -17.22
C ASN A 1022 -25.50 8.43 -17.16
N TYR A 1023 -25.78 7.84 -16.00
CA TYR A 1023 -26.91 6.93 -15.80
C TYR A 1023 -28.08 7.57 -15.06
N LEU A 1024 -27.89 8.81 -14.57
CA LEU A 1024 -28.97 9.59 -14.00
C LEU A 1024 -29.78 10.24 -15.14
N PRO A 1025 -31.10 10.40 -14.97
CA PRO A 1025 -31.91 11.12 -15.94
C PRO A 1025 -31.38 12.55 -16.12
N SER A 1026 -30.92 12.88 -17.33
CA SER A 1026 -30.50 14.23 -17.72
C SER A 1026 -31.74 15.11 -17.89
N ARG A 1027 -31.66 16.34 -17.38
CA ARG A 1027 -32.70 17.37 -17.60
C ARG A 1027 -32.44 18.18 -18.86
N VAL A 1028 -31.31 17.95 -19.52
CA VAL A 1028 -30.90 18.61 -20.75
C VAL A 1028 -31.34 17.75 -21.94
N ILE A 1029 -32.26 18.27 -22.73
CA ILE A 1029 -32.86 17.60 -23.89
C ILE A 1029 -31.82 17.52 -25.02
N SER A 1030 -31.60 16.35 -25.59
CA SER A 1030 -30.77 16.22 -26.80
C SER A 1030 -31.59 16.63 -28.02
N ILE A 1031 -31.07 17.56 -28.81
CA ILE A 1031 -31.71 18.07 -30.04
C ILE A 1031 -30.90 17.60 -31.25
N GLU A 1032 -31.61 17.12 -32.27
CA GLU A 1032 -31.02 16.56 -33.48
C GLU A 1032 -31.12 17.55 -34.65
N ASN A 1033 -31.45 17.09 -35.87
CA ASN A 1033 -31.65 17.96 -37.02
C ASN A 1033 -32.95 18.79 -36.96
N ASP A 1034 -33.80 18.55 -35.97
CA ASP A 1034 -35.11 19.17 -35.76
C ASP A 1034 -35.07 20.44 -34.90
N PHE A 1035 -33.86 20.97 -34.63
CA PHE A 1035 -33.65 22.20 -33.86
C PHE A 1035 -34.59 23.35 -34.23
N PHE A 1036 -34.73 23.64 -35.53
CA PHE A 1036 -35.56 24.76 -35.99
C PHE A 1036 -37.04 24.58 -35.60
N ALA A 1037 -37.56 23.36 -35.77
CA ALA A 1037 -38.95 23.04 -35.42
C ALA A 1037 -39.18 22.88 -33.90
N LYS A 1038 -38.18 22.44 -33.14
CA LYS A 1038 -38.31 22.18 -31.69
C LYS A 1038 -37.99 23.37 -30.81
N VAL A 1039 -37.09 24.25 -31.23
CA VAL A 1039 -36.59 25.36 -30.40
C VAL A 1039 -37.11 26.70 -30.89
N LEU A 1040 -37.11 26.96 -32.21
CA LEU A 1040 -37.55 28.26 -32.73
C LEU A 1040 -39.08 28.37 -32.81
N ASP A 1041 -39.77 27.29 -33.13
CA ASP A 1041 -41.23 27.27 -33.22
C ASP A 1041 -41.92 27.01 -31.86
N ASP A 1042 -41.15 26.77 -30.78
CA ASP A 1042 -41.71 26.57 -29.45
C ASP A 1042 -42.05 27.93 -28.80
N ASN A 1043 -43.15 27.97 -28.06
CA ASN A 1043 -43.66 29.16 -27.38
C ASN A 1043 -43.07 29.33 -25.96
N GLU A 1044 -42.27 28.36 -25.52
CA GLU A 1044 -41.55 28.35 -24.24
C GLU A 1044 -40.06 28.71 -24.43
N PRO A 1045 -39.42 29.30 -23.42
CA PRO A 1045 -38.02 29.71 -23.52
C PRO A 1045 -37.06 28.51 -23.43
N TRP A 1046 -35.98 28.57 -24.21
CA TRP A 1046 -34.93 27.56 -24.29
C TRP A 1046 -33.55 28.14 -23.99
N LEU A 1047 -32.69 27.35 -23.34
CA LEU A 1047 -31.27 27.59 -23.23
C LEU A 1047 -30.52 26.40 -23.84
N VAL A 1048 -29.74 26.65 -24.88
CA VAL A 1048 -29.16 25.59 -25.72
C VAL A 1048 -27.64 25.66 -25.69
N ASP A 1049 -27.00 24.55 -25.35
CA ASP A 1049 -25.56 24.33 -25.44
C ASP A 1049 -25.17 23.68 -26.78
N PHE A 1050 -24.39 24.38 -27.59
CA PHE A 1050 -23.85 23.89 -28.85
C PHE A 1050 -22.41 23.40 -28.63
N PHE A 1051 -22.19 22.10 -28.78
CA PHE A 1051 -20.94 21.44 -28.39
C PHE A 1051 -20.46 20.42 -29.43
N VAL A 1052 -19.26 19.86 -29.21
CA VAL A 1052 -18.74 18.68 -29.94
C VAL A 1052 -18.13 17.69 -28.95
N THR A 1053 -18.19 16.39 -29.26
CA THR A 1053 -17.82 15.30 -28.33
C THR A 1053 -16.32 15.21 -28.01
N TRP A 1054 -15.45 15.74 -28.86
CA TRP A 1054 -13.99 15.72 -28.67
C TRP A 1054 -13.43 17.01 -28.04
N CYS A 1055 -14.29 17.97 -27.69
CA CYS A 1055 -13.88 19.27 -27.15
C CYS A 1055 -13.70 19.22 -25.63
N SER A 1056 -12.48 19.46 -25.14
CA SER A 1056 -12.15 19.41 -23.71
C SER A 1056 -12.99 20.39 -22.87
N HIS A 1057 -13.13 21.64 -23.31
CA HIS A 1057 -13.95 22.65 -22.61
C HIS A 1057 -15.44 22.28 -22.57
N CYS A 1058 -15.92 21.55 -23.57
CA CYS A 1058 -17.30 21.09 -23.65
C CYS A 1058 -17.57 19.96 -22.64
N ILE A 1059 -16.60 19.05 -22.49
CA ILE A 1059 -16.64 17.97 -21.49
C ILE A 1059 -16.62 18.56 -20.07
N GLU A 1060 -15.81 19.60 -19.83
CA GLU A 1060 -15.77 20.30 -18.54
C GLU A 1060 -17.04 21.10 -18.24
N PHE A 1061 -17.67 21.69 -19.26
CA PHE A 1061 -18.86 22.53 -19.09
C PHE A 1061 -20.17 21.73 -18.95
N ALA A 1062 -20.26 20.54 -19.56
CA ALA A 1062 -21.46 19.68 -19.50
C ALA A 1062 -22.04 19.48 -18.08
N PRO A 1063 -21.28 19.12 -17.03
CA PRO A 1063 -21.82 18.99 -15.67
C PRO A 1063 -22.31 20.31 -15.07
N VAL A 1064 -21.71 21.45 -15.47
CA VAL A 1064 -22.16 22.78 -15.06
C VAL A 1064 -23.51 23.08 -15.71
N PHE A 1065 -23.68 22.74 -16.98
CA PHE A 1065 -24.93 22.95 -17.73
C PHE A 1065 -26.10 22.12 -17.18
N GLU A 1066 -25.85 20.87 -16.77
CA GLU A 1066 -26.84 20.06 -16.05
C GLU A 1066 -27.29 20.71 -14.74
N ARG A 1067 -26.37 21.32 -13.97
CA ARG A 1067 -26.74 22.06 -12.75
C ARG A 1067 -27.62 23.27 -13.04
N ILE A 1068 -27.38 23.97 -14.15
CA ILE A 1068 -28.23 25.09 -14.59
C ILE A 1068 -29.63 24.58 -14.95
N ALA A 1069 -29.72 23.39 -15.57
CA ALA A 1069 -31.00 22.74 -15.89
C ALA A 1069 -31.85 22.50 -14.64
N GLU A 1070 -31.20 22.15 -13.52
CA GLU A 1070 -31.88 21.97 -12.24
C GLU A 1070 -32.39 23.28 -11.65
N VAL A 1071 -31.59 24.35 -11.70
CA VAL A 1071 -31.96 25.65 -11.12
C VAL A 1071 -33.09 26.32 -11.92
N LEU A 1072 -33.11 26.17 -13.24
CA LEU A 1072 -34.09 26.79 -14.14
C LEU A 1072 -35.29 25.89 -14.45
N GLU A 1073 -35.44 24.76 -13.75
CA GLU A 1073 -36.52 23.80 -13.95
C GLU A 1073 -37.90 24.47 -13.88
N GLY A 1074 -38.78 24.13 -14.83
CA GLY A 1074 -40.12 24.70 -14.96
C GLY A 1074 -40.18 26.14 -15.46
N ARG A 1075 -39.03 26.79 -15.67
CA ARG A 1075 -38.93 28.18 -16.16
C ARG A 1075 -38.31 28.26 -17.56
N VAL A 1076 -37.30 27.45 -17.84
CA VAL A 1076 -36.60 27.39 -19.14
C VAL A 1076 -36.29 25.94 -19.48
N LYS A 1077 -36.52 25.54 -20.73
CA LYS A 1077 -36.10 24.22 -21.22
C LYS A 1077 -34.62 24.27 -21.59
N LEU A 1078 -33.84 23.28 -21.16
CA LEU A 1078 -32.44 23.18 -21.54
C LEU A 1078 -32.25 22.12 -22.60
N ALA A 1079 -31.42 22.43 -23.60
CA ALA A 1079 -31.08 21.50 -24.66
C ALA A 1079 -29.59 21.50 -24.99
N LYS A 1080 -29.14 20.42 -25.62
CA LYS A 1080 -27.80 20.31 -26.20
C LYS A 1080 -27.87 19.87 -27.66
N VAL A 1081 -27.00 20.45 -28.49
CA VAL A 1081 -26.86 20.13 -29.91
C VAL A 1081 -25.42 19.72 -30.19
N ASP A 1082 -25.22 18.50 -30.67
CA ASP A 1082 -23.90 18.01 -31.09
C ASP A 1082 -23.60 18.50 -32.51
N CYS A 1083 -22.73 19.50 -32.61
CA CYS A 1083 -22.29 20.09 -33.88
C CYS A 1083 -21.38 19.18 -34.70
N GLY A 1084 -20.83 18.11 -34.12
CA GLY A 1084 -20.09 17.08 -34.83
C GLY A 1084 -21.01 16.16 -35.62
N LEU A 1085 -22.20 15.88 -35.09
CA LEU A 1085 -23.25 15.10 -35.76
C LEU A 1085 -24.14 15.98 -36.66
N TRP A 1086 -24.43 17.21 -36.22
CA TRP A 1086 -25.36 18.13 -36.89
C TRP A 1086 -24.71 19.48 -37.28
N PRO A 1087 -23.65 19.48 -38.12
CA PRO A 1087 -22.88 20.68 -38.45
C PRO A 1087 -23.71 21.75 -39.17
N ASN A 1088 -24.75 21.35 -39.91
CA ASN A 1088 -25.63 22.28 -40.63
C ASN A 1088 -26.48 23.14 -39.67
N VAL A 1089 -26.98 22.56 -38.58
CA VAL A 1089 -27.73 23.30 -37.55
C VAL A 1089 -26.82 24.36 -36.94
N CYS A 1090 -25.62 23.97 -36.51
CA CYS A 1090 -24.69 24.88 -35.84
C CYS A 1090 -24.15 25.98 -36.78
N ARG A 1091 -23.93 25.66 -38.06
CA ARG A 1091 -23.52 26.66 -39.07
C ARG A 1091 -24.61 27.69 -39.33
N ASN A 1092 -25.87 27.26 -39.47
CA ASN A 1092 -27.01 28.14 -39.72
C ASN A 1092 -27.32 29.05 -38.52
N VAL A 1093 -27.07 28.55 -37.31
CA VAL A 1093 -27.14 29.34 -36.08
C VAL A 1093 -25.89 30.24 -35.93
N GLY A 1094 -24.80 30.00 -36.67
CA GLY A 1094 -23.59 30.83 -36.63
C GLY A 1094 -22.70 30.54 -35.42
N VAL A 1095 -22.60 29.27 -35.02
CA VAL A 1095 -21.68 28.81 -33.96
C VAL A 1095 -20.26 28.73 -34.54
N THR A 1096 -19.32 29.44 -33.92
CA THR A 1096 -17.92 29.52 -34.37
C THR A 1096 -16.90 28.94 -33.39
N ALA A 1097 -17.33 28.63 -32.16
CA ALA A 1097 -16.50 28.03 -31.11
C ALA A 1097 -17.36 27.15 -30.20
N TYR A 1098 -16.73 26.23 -29.46
CA TYR A 1098 -17.41 25.28 -28.57
C TYR A 1098 -16.81 25.31 -27.15
N PRO A 1099 -17.62 25.17 -26.08
CA PRO A 1099 -19.08 25.22 -26.10
C PRO A 1099 -19.59 26.64 -26.37
N THR A 1100 -20.76 26.77 -27.01
CA THR A 1100 -21.46 28.05 -27.17
C THR A 1100 -22.87 27.91 -26.62
N VAL A 1101 -23.25 28.75 -25.66
CA VAL A 1101 -24.57 28.75 -25.05
C VAL A 1101 -25.42 29.89 -25.60
N ARG A 1102 -26.68 29.59 -25.95
CA ARG A 1102 -27.63 30.59 -26.47
C ARG A 1102 -28.99 30.46 -25.82
N PHE A 1103 -29.59 31.60 -25.54
CA PHE A 1103 -30.94 31.73 -25.00
C PHE A 1103 -31.93 32.11 -26.11
N TYR A 1104 -33.11 31.50 -26.07
CA TYR A 1104 -34.22 31.65 -27.00
C TYR A 1104 -35.48 31.91 -26.16
N GLY A 1105 -36.18 33.01 -26.42
CA GLY A 1105 -37.26 33.50 -25.55
C GLY A 1105 -38.62 32.84 -25.71
N GLY A 1106 -38.79 31.99 -26.73
CA GLY A 1106 -40.08 31.46 -27.18
C GLY A 1106 -40.75 32.35 -28.24
N SER A 1107 -41.47 31.75 -29.16
CA SER A 1107 -42.26 32.45 -30.19
C SER A 1107 -43.69 32.69 -29.69
N ARG A 1108 -44.16 33.94 -29.68
CA ARG A 1108 -45.55 34.28 -29.29
C ARG A 1108 -46.11 35.42 -30.15
N GLY A 1109 -47.31 35.24 -30.70
CA GLY A 1109 -47.97 36.25 -31.53
C GLY A 1109 -47.19 36.54 -32.83
N SER A 1110 -46.92 37.82 -33.11
CA SER A 1110 -46.10 38.26 -34.26
C SER A 1110 -44.58 38.20 -34.01
N HIS A 1111 -44.13 37.77 -32.83
CA HIS A 1111 -42.71 37.70 -32.49
C HIS A 1111 -42.09 36.37 -32.93
N ILE A 1112 -41.25 36.43 -33.97
CA ILE A 1112 -40.51 35.28 -34.52
C ILE A 1112 -39.08 35.31 -33.97
N GLN A 1113 -38.65 34.19 -33.38
CA GLN A 1113 -37.30 34.05 -32.83
C GLN A 1113 -36.26 34.01 -33.95
N ILE A 1114 -35.19 34.79 -33.81
CA ILE A 1114 -34.06 34.72 -34.74
C ILE A 1114 -33.23 33.46 -34.46
N ALA A 1115 -32.81 32.77 -35.52
CA ALA A 1115 -32.04 31.53 -35.42
C ALA A 1115 -30.74 31.69 -34.63
N THR A 1116 -30.18 32.91 -34.54
CA THR A 1116 -28.96 33.17 -33.78
C THR A 1116 -29.20 33.30 -32.27
N GLY A 1117 -30.42 33.51 -31.78
CA GLY A 1117 -30.71 33.70 -30.35
C GLY A 1117 -29.87 34.78 -29.66
N VAL A 1118 -29.92 34.80 -28.32
CA VAL A 1118 -29.10 35.67 -27.46
C VAL A 1118 -27.91 34.87 -26.93
N ARG A 1119 -26.68 35.32 -27.19
CA ARG A 1119 -25.48 34.63 -26.73
C ARG A 1119 -25.25 34.85 -25.23
N ILE A 1120 -24.91 33.77 -24.52
CA ILE A 1120 -24.47 33.78 -23.12
C ILE A 1120 -22.96 33.57 -23.09
N GLU A 1121 -22.20 34.53 -22.57
CA GLU A 1121 -20.74 34.54 -22.63
C GLU A 1121 -20.06 33.84 -21.45
N SER A 1122 -20.79 33.62 -20.34
CA SER A 1122 -20.24 32.98 -19.16
C SER A 1122 -20.35 31.46 -19.23
N GLN A 1123 -19.39 30.77 -18.61
CA GLN A 1123 -19.44 29.32 -18.34
C GLN A 1123 -19.66 29.02 -16.84
N HIS A 1124 -19.91 30.04 -16.01
CA HIS A 1124 -20.20 29.87 -14.58
C HIS A 1124 -21.71 29.81 -14.34
N ALA A 1125 -22.18 28.78 -13.63
CA ALA A 1125 -23.61 28.51 -13.43
C ALA A 1125 -24.40 29.72 -12.88
N ASP A 1126 -23.94 30.34 -11.78
CA ASP A 1126 -24.66 31.45 -11.15
C ASP A 1126 -24.77 32.68 -12.07
N THR A 1127 -23.72 32.95 -12.85
CA THR A 1127 -23.70 34.06 -13.81
C THR A 1127 -24.65 33.81 -14.97
N ILE A 1128 -24.68 32.58 -15.49
CA ILE A 1128 -25.60 32.18 -16.55
C ILE A 1128 -27.05 32.29 -16.07
N VAL A 1129 -27.37 31.75 -14.89
CA VAL A 1129 -28.72 31.83 -14.31
C VAL A 1129 -29.17 33.28 -14.19
N ARG A 1130 -28.33 34.18 -13.64
CA ARG A 1130 -28.65 35.61 -13.53
C ARG A 1130 -28.85 36.30 -14.87
N GLN A 1131 -28.08 35.93 -15.90
CA GLN A 1131 -28.26 36.49 -17.24
C GLN A 1131 -29.56 36.02 -17.89
N VAL A 1132 -29.86 34.72 -17.77
CA VAL A 1132 -31.12 34.14 -18.29
C VAL A 1132 -32.34 34.75 -17.58
N GLU A 1133 -32.30 34.91 -16.27
CA GLU A 1133 -33.37 35.57 -15.51
C GLU A 1133 -33.59 37.03 -15.94
N LYS A 1134 -32.52 37.76 -16.26
CA LYS A 1134 -32.65 39.12 -16.82
C LYS A 1134 -33.31 39.14 -18.18
N GLU A 1135 -33.00 38.18 -19.06
CA GLU A 1135 -33.64 38.08 -20.37
C GLU A 1135 -35.13 37.69 -20.25
N LEU A 1136 -35.47 36.77 -19.34
CA LEU A 1136 -36.87 36.44 -19.04
C LEU A 1136 -37.67 37.68 -18.59
N ILE A 1137 -37.11 38.51 -17.69
CA ILE A 1137 -37.77 39.74 -17.23
C ILE A 1137 -37.96 40.75 -18.37
N LYS A 1138 -37.00 40.87 -19.31
CA LYS A 1138 -37.12 41.77 -20.47
C LYS A 1138 -38.26 41.33 -21.39
N ILE A 1139 -38.37 40.04 -21.63
CA ILE A 1139 -39.42 39.42 -22.44
C ILE A 1139 -40.80 39.70 -21.80
N ASP A 1140 -40.95 39.43 -20.50
CA ASP A 1140 -42.21 39.71 -19.78
C ASP A 1140 -42.59 41.20 -19.78
N ARG A 1141 -41.61 42.11 -19.77
CA ARG A 1141 -41.85 43.56 -19.87
C ARG A 1141 -42.26 44.01 -21.27
N LEU A 1142 -41.63 43.46 -22.32
CA LEU A 1142 -42.00 43.73 -23.71
C LEU A 1142 -43.45 43.33 -23.99
N PHE A 1143 -43.87 42.16 -23.48
CA PHE A 1143 -45.22 41.67 -23.68
C PHE A 1143 -46.29 42.37 -22.82
N LYS A 1144 -45.92 42.95 -21.66
CA LYS A 1144 -46.82 43.84 -20.90
C LYS A 1144 -47.06 45.21 -21.56
N ILE A 1145 -46.29 45.56 -22.59
CA ILE A 1145 -46.43 46.82 -23.34
C ILE A 1145 -47.23 46.59 -24.63
N GLU A 1146 -47.27 45.36 -25.16
CA GLU A 1146 -48.06 44.97 -26.36
C GLU A 1146 -49.52 44.55 -26.05
N LEU A 1147 -49.81 44.16 -24.80
CA LEU A 1147 -51.17 43.94 -24.26
C LEU A 1147 -51.73 45.25 -23.68
#